data_AF-A0A9D7CGC6-F1
#
_entry.id   AF-A0A9D7CGC6-F1
#
_cell.length_a   1.000
_cell.length_b   1.000
_cell.length_c   1.000
_cell.angle_alpha   90.00
_cell.angle_beta   90.00
_cell.angle_gamma   90.00
#
_symmetry.space_group_name_H-M   'P 1'
#
loop_
_entity.id
_entity.type
_entity.pdbx_description
1 polymer ?
#
loop_
_entity_poly.entity_id
_entity_poly.type
_entity_poly.pdbx_seq_one_letter_code
_entity_poly.pdbx_strand_id
1 'polypeptide(L)'
;MGDVEGPAVVEAADERMGAPYVLRTLGRLAMVAPDGRDEPSLTTRPRKLALLAWLALRPDRSATRDRMVGTFWGGRDDDRARNSLSDALSHLRRVLGREAIRARGEEVRLAADAPLEVDALALTDAASCNNHARVVSLYRGSFLDGVHIDDAHEFDDWCERMRTRLGALFARSAAERCRALAASGEWDACRLLAERWIETEPASAEAACVWLDAIAAPRSHASRAAALVAYRSLALRLDRDLGIAPASEVTRRAEGIRAAMEAAPLTPASTAVTATSASNASNASNGTSVAAAAAGSAGATLPDSPITPSPRSARAPATPVAPVAPAARTPLAMGAAVATLMAIGTVAFVRAQSGRAPDLDPSRVVVKVFENRTHDSTLADVGRVAAQWISRGLAETHLFEVVDVPPSPADGREVDARELGQEVEAGSVVTGSYVMRGDSLVLEARIVDAENGRVVRAVDPVVTHSADPLVGVELLRQRVSGALASELDMVITALVREGSQPPTYEAYLAWVRGLDVFAQRDFQGSIALFLQAAARDSNFVAPLLWAAASYGNTGQWQTCDSLLRVVEAQRTQLGPLDRGLLDLWIATVKGDIPGRYTAARQMLAEAPASENALFLAGYAATRVFRANEAITLLRRLPVERSRVRWDLYGSGLAWSYHVGSGTRKSWSRRNVAAARRHTGCWRWKRRGERWRCWDARRSSTA
;
A
#
# COMPACT_ATOMS: atom_id res chain seq x y z
N MET A 1 -65.51 38.65 35.33
CA MET A 1 -65.26 38.09 33.99
C MET A 1 -65.09 39.27 33.05
N GLY A 2 -63.87 39.74 32.79
CA GLY A 2 -62.61 39.26 33.36
C GLY A 2 -61.46 40.10 32.85
N ASP A 3 -60.93 40.98 33.71
CA ASP A 3 -59.87 41.91 33.34
C ASP A 3 -58.53 41.19 33.24
N VAL A 4 -57.82 41.44 32.13
CA VAL A 4 -56.46 40.95 31.89
C VAL A 4 -55.56 42.14 31.64
N GLU A 5 -55.21 42.84 32.73
CA GLU A 5 -53.99 43.64 32.73
C GLU A 5 -52.80 42.69 32.62
N GLY A 6 -51.92 42.92 31.65
CA GLY A 6 -50.68 42.16 31.51
C GLY A 6 -49.55 42.77 32.33
N PRO A 7 -48.90 42.01 33.23
CA PRO A 7 -47.68 42.47 33.89
C PRO A 7 -46.41 41.88 33.28
N ALA A 8 -45.35 42.69 33.35
CA ALA A 8 -43.94 42.29 33.36
C ALA A 8 -43.38 41.43 32.20
N VAL A 9 -42.57 42.10 31.37
CA VAL A 9 -41.38 41.47 30.76
C VAL A 9 -40.44 41.05 31.90
N VAL A 10 -40.55 39.81 32.36
CA VAL A 10 -39.59 39.21 33.31
C VAL A 10 -38.47 38.56 32.52
N GLU A 11 -37.37 39.29 32.39
CA GLU A 11 -36.00 38.79 32.27
C GLU A 11 -35.78 37.53 31.41
N ALA A 12 -35.69 37.72 30.09
CA ALA A 12 -35.00 36.80 29.17
C ALA A 12 -33.46 36.81 29.38
N ALA A 13 -33.03 36.69 30.64
CA ALA A 13 -31.65 36.77 31.10
C ALA A 13 -31.16 35.44 31.72
N ASP A 14 -32.06 34.63 32.27
CA ASP A 14 -31.70 33.43 33.07
C ASP A 14 -31.48 32.16 32.22
N GLU A 15 -32.03 32.10 31.00
CA GLU A 15 -31.73 31.04 30.01
C GLU A 15 -30.26 31.06 29.50
N ARG A 16 -29.41 31.92 30.08
CA ARG A 16 -27.95 31.91 29.90
C ARG A 16 -27.19 31.19 31.01
N MET A 17 -27.81 30.23 31.70
CA MET A 17 -27.10 29.04 32.18
C MET A 17 -26.51 28.27 30.98
N GLY A 18 -25.41 28.79 30.43
CA GLY A 18 -24.85 28.34 29.16
C GLY A 18 -24.47 26.87 29.19
N ALA A 19 -24.81 26.16 28.11
CA ALA A 19 -24.46 24.75 27.93
C ALA A 19 -22.96 24.52 28.19
N PRO A 20 -22.57 23.39 28.80
CA PRO A 20 -21.18 23.16 29.17
C PRO A 20 -20.26 23.08 27.94
N TYR A 21 -19.00 23.47 28.11
CA TYR A 21 -17.95 23.14 27.14
C TYR A 21 -17.82 21.62 27.04
N VAL A 22 -17.71 21.08 25.82
CA VAL A 22 -17.52 19.64 25.62
C VAL A 22 -16.06 19.38 25.26
N LEU A 23 -15.32 18.76 26.18
CA LEU A 23 -13.97 18.26 25.92
C LEU A 23 -14.08 16.92 25.19
N ARG A 24 -13.73 16.92 23.91
CA ARG A 24 -13.61 15.72 23.08
C ARG A 24 -12.24 15.09 23.30
N THR A 25 -12.24 13.83 23.72
CA THR A 25 -11.06 13.01 24.01
C THR A 25 -11.09 11.66 23.33
N LEU A 26 -12.22 11.26 22.74
CA LEU A 26 -12.39 10.03 21.96
C LEU A 26 -12.17 10.35 20.47
N GLY A 27 -10.99 10.05 19.95
CA GLY A 27 -10.49 10.55 18.66
C GLY A 27 -9.71 11.87 18.83
N ARG A 28 -9.82 12.78 17.85
CA ARG A 28 -9.15 14.08 17.84
C ARG A 28 -9.48 14.91 19.08
N LEU A 29 -8.44 15.23 19.87
CA LEU A 29 -8.52 16.13 21.02
C LEU A 29 -8.99 17.53 20.59
N ALA A 30 -10.13 17.96 21.10
CA ALA A 30 -10.68 19.30 20.88
C ALA A 30 -11.52 19.73 22.09
N MET A 31 -11.70 21.04 22.26
CA MET A 31 -12.71 21.57 23.18
C MET A 31 -13.74 22.35 22.37
N VAL A 32 -15.00 22.00 22.56
CA VAL A 32 -16.13 22.60 21.85
C VAL A 32 -16.80 23.59 22.78
N ALA A 33 -17.01 24.81 22.29
CA ALA A 33 -17.70 25.88 22.99
C ALA A 33 -19.23 25.65 23.00
N PRO A 34 -19.99 26.38 23.85
CA PRO A 34 -21.44 26.20 23.96
C PRO A 34 -22.23 26.51 22.67
N ASP A 35 -21.61 27.22 21.71
CA ASP A 35 -22.15 27.50 20.38
C ASP A 35 -21.87 26.38 19.35
N GLY A 36 -21.25 25.28 19.78
CA GLY A 36 -20.93 24.12 18.95
C GLY A 36 -19.60 24.21 18.18
N ARG A 37 -18.83 25.29 18.32
CA ARG A 37 -17.56 25.51 17.59
C ARG A 37 -16.35 25.00 18.35
N ASP A 38 -15.32 24.55 17.62
CA ASP A 38 -13.99 24.25 18.20
C ASP A 38 -13.36 25.55 18.76
N GLU A 39 -12.87 25.55 20.00
CA GLU A 39 -12.22 26.70 20.66
C GLU A 39 -10.76 26.89 20.16
N PRO A 40 -10.50 27.85 19.25
CA PRO A 40 -9.27 27.87 18.46
C PRO A 40 -8.02 28.23 19.29
N SER A 41 -8.18 28.90 20.44
CA SER A 41 -7.04 29.24 21.30
C SER A 41 -6.43 28.03 22.02
N LEU A 42 -7.13 26.89 22.01
CA LEU A 42 -6.70 25.64 22.65
C LEU A 42 -6.44 24.49 21.65
N THR A 43 -7.11 24.47 20.48
CA THR A 43 -6.83 23.51 19.40
C THR A 43 -5.36 23.49 18.97
N THR A 44 -4.66 24.62 19.06
CA THR A 44 -3.23 24.77 18.74
C THR A 44 -2.28 24.41 19.90
N ARG A 45 -2.79 24.00 21.07
CA ARG A 45 -1.99 23.81 22.30
C ARG A 45 -2.38 22.51 23.05
N PRO A 46 -2.14 21.32 22.45
CA PRO A 46 -2.64 20.04 22.97
C PRO A 46 -2.26 19.77 24.44
N ARG A 47 -1.04 20.17 24.89
CA ARG A 47 -0.58 20.02 26.28
C ARG A 47 -1.53 20.67 27.31
N LYS A 48 -2.27 21.73 26.97
CA LYS A 48 -3.25 22.37 27.88
C LYS A 48 -4.57 21.60 27.96
N LEU A 49 -5.10 21.10 26.84
CA LEU A 49 -6.31 20.28 26.81
C LEU A 49 -6.08 18.89 27.42
N ALA A 50 -4.88 18.32 27.20
CA ALA A 50 -4.47 17.06 27.80
C ALA A 50 -4.36 17.14 29.33
N LEU A 51 -3.82 18.24 29.88
CA LEU A 51 -3.83 18.52 31.32
C LEU A 51 -5.26 18.60 31.88
N LEU A 52 -6.19 19.22 31.15
CA LEU A 52 -7.60 19.30 31.54
C LEU A 52 -8.27 17.92 31.56
N ALA A 53 -8.07 17.12 30.50
CA ALA A 53 -8.58 15.74 30.42
C ALA A 53 -8.04 14.88 31.57
N TRP A 54 -6.74 14.96 31.84
CA TRP A 54 -6.09 14.24 32.94
C TRP A 54 -6.65 14.63 34.31
N LEU A 55 -6.89 15.93 34.54
CA LEU A 55 -7.47 16.40 35.79
C LEU A 55 -8.93 15.98 35.97
N ALA A 56 -9.73 16.02 34.89
CA ALA A 56 -11.14 15.64 34.90
C ALA A 56 -11.37 14.13 35.09
N LEU A 57 -10.46 13.29 34.58
CA LEU A 57 -10.52 11.82 34.65
C LEU A 57 -9.88 11.23 35.92
N ARG A 58 -9.39 12.06 36.85
CA ARG A 58 -8.93 11.61 38.18
C ARG A 58 -10.12 11.48 39.16
N PRO A 59 -10.13 10.48 40.07
CA PRO A 59 -11.24 10.25 41.01
C PRO A 59 -11.65 11.51 41.80
N ASP A 60 -10.70 12.20 42.42
CA ASP A 60 -10.94 13.38 43.27
C ASP A 60 -10.98 14.70 42.48
N ARG A 61 -10.83 14.62 41.15
CA ARG A 61 -10.61 15.75 40.23
C ARG A 61 -9.49 16.73 40.64
N SER A 62 -8.55 16.31 41.49
CA SER A 62 -7.44 17.14 41.98
C SER A 62 -6.07 16.46 41.96
N ALA A 63 -5.01 17.26 41.94
CA ALA A 63 -3.62 16.86 42.10
C ALA A 63 -2.76 18.02 42.67
N THR A 64 -1.55 17.71 43.15
CA THR A 64 -0.57 18.74 43.52
C THR A 64 0.14 19.33 42.30
N ARG A 65 0.66 20.56 42.40
CA ARG A 65 1.45 21.18 41.32
C ARG A 65 2.65 20.33 40.91
N ASP A 66 3.43 19.82 41.87
CA ASP A 66 4.59 18.98 41.56
C ASP A 66 4.20 17.68 40.84
N ARG A 67 3.00 17.12 41.12
CA ARG A 67 2.50 15.96 40.36
C ARG A 67 2.12 16.34 38.94
N MET A 68 1.49 17.49 38.73
CA MET A 68 1.21 18.01 37.39
C MET A 68 2.50 18.32 36.61
N VAL A 69 3.53 18.86 37.27
CA VAL A 69 4.87 19.09 36.70
C VAL A 69 5.51 17.76 36.27
N GLY A 70 5.63 16.80 37.19
CA GLY A 70 6.23 15.50 36.89
C GLY A 70 5.52 14.75 35.75
N THR A 71 4.18 14.81 35.70
CA THR A 71 3.42 14.11 34.66
C THR A 71 3.51 14.76 33.27
N PHE A 72 3.61 16.09 33.17
CA PHE A 72 3.52 16.82 31.89
C PHE A 72 4.78 17.58 31.44
N TRP A 73 5.83 17.64 32.26
CA TRP A 73 7.07 18.39 32.00
C TRP A 73 8.33 17.72 32.58
N GLY A 74 8.28 16.42 32.90
CA GLY A 74 9.30 15.72 33.71
C GLY A 74 10.75 15.71 33.18
N GLY A 75 10.98 15.99 31.90
CA GLY A 75 12.34 16.19 31.34
C GLY A 75 12.88 17.62 31.38
N ARG A 76 12.22 18.57 32.07
CA ARG A 76 12.59 19.99 32.08
C ARG A 76 13.02 20.50 33.45
N ASP A 77 13.80 21.58 33.39
CA ASP A 77 14.10 22.51 34.49
C ASP A 77 12.83 22.89 35.28
N ASP A 78 12.87 22.61 36.59
CA ASP A 78 11.77 22.76 37.56
C ASP A 78 11.07 24.12 37.50
N ASP A 79 11.82 25.22 37.44
CA ASP A 79 11.25 26.57 37.47
C ASP A 79 10.57 26.90 36.13
N ARG A 80 11.14 26.44 35.02
CA ARG A 80 10.48 26.53 33.70
C ARG A 80 9.24 25.65 33.62
N ALA A 81 9.23 24.49 34.28
CA ALA A 81 8.07 23.62 34.37
C ALA A 81 6.93 24.22 35.22
N ARG A 82 7.23 24.74 36.42
CA ARG A 82 6.27 25.43 37.31
C ARG A 82 5.66 26.67 36.65
N ASN A 83 6.46 27.45 35.91
CA ASN A 83 5.95 28.58 35.12
C ASN A 83 5.06 28.12 33.96
N SER A 84 5.42 27.04 33.25
CA SER A 84 4.61 26.47 32.17
C SER A 84 3.26 25.93 32.65
N LEU A 85 3.23 25.27 33.81
CA LEU A 85 2.00 24.85 34.48
C LEU A 85 1.13 26.05 34.87
N SER A 86 1.75 27.13 35.34
CA SER A 86 1.03 28.34 35.75
C SER A 86 0.35 29.05 34.57
N ASP A 87 0.98 29.12 33.40
CA ASP A 87 0.35 29.56 32.14
C ASP A 87 -0.75 28.58 31.67
N ALA A 88 -0.55 27.27 31.81
CA ALA A 88 -1.58 26.28 31.46
C ALA A 88 -2.85 26.48 32.30
N LEU A 89 -2.74 26.50 33.62
CA LEU A 89 -3.86 26.66 34.54
C LEU A 89 -4.52 28.06 34.43
N SER A 90 -3.73 29.12 34.23
CA SER A 90 -4.28 30.48 34.07
C SER A 90 -5.05 30.64 32.77
N HIS A 91 -4.61 29.99 31.68
CA HIS A 91 -5.33 30.02 30.41
C HIS A 91 -6.62 29.20 30.46
N LEU A 92 -6.62 28.02 31.10
CA LEU A 92 -7.83 27.22 31.30
C LEU A 92 -8.89 27.96 32.14
N ARG A 93 -8.48 28.65 33.22
CA ARG A 93 -9.37 29.54 34.01
C ARG A 93 -9.94 30.72 33.20
N ARG A 94 -9.25 31.18 32.16
CA ARG A 94 -9.73 32.27 31.29
C ARG A 94 -10.86 31.81 30.36
N VAL A 95 -10.95 30.51 30.05
CA VAL A 95 -11.96 29.96 29.13
C VAL A 95 -13.12 29.29 29.89
N LEU A 96 -12.82 28.44 30.89
CA LEU A 96 -13.84 27.74 31.69
C LEU A 96 -14.41 28.59 32.84
N GLY A 97 -13.92 29.81 33.04
CA GLY A 97 -14.22 30.63 34.20
C GLY A 97 -13.25 30.39 35.38
N ARG A 98 -13.10 31.41 36.23
CA ARG A 98 -12.08 31.42 37.30
C ARG A 98 -12.33 30.32 38.35
N GLU A 99 -13.60 30.06 38.64
CA GLU A 99 -14.05 29.07 39.63
C GLU A 99 -13.98 27.62 39.15
N ALA A 100 -13.86 27.36 37.84
CA ALA A 100 -13.78 26.00 37.33
C ALA A 100 -12.50 25.26 37.79
N ILE A 101 -11.41 25.97 38.08
CA ILE A 101 -10.14 25.36 38.52
C ILE A 101 -9.66 26.05 39.80
N ARG A 102 -10.19 25.60 40.93
CA ARG A 102 -9.84 26.10 42.27
C ARG A 102 -8.44 25.61 42.68
N ALA A 103 -7.70 26.41 43.44
CA ALA A 103 -6.38 26.02 43.95
C ALA A 103 -6.23 26.43 45.42
N ARG A 104 -5.67 25.55 46.25
CA ARG A 104 -5.53 25.72 47.70
C ARG A 104 -4.15 25.21 48.13
N GLY A 105 -3.24 26.13 48.46
CA GLY A 105 -1.83 25.79 48.65
C GLY A 105 -1.25 25.18 47.37
N GLU A 106 -0.70 23.97 47.48
CA GLU A 106 -0.20 23.18 46.34
C GLU A 106 -1.24 22.30 45.64
N GLU A 107 -2.45 22.14 46.19
CA GLU A 107 -3.51 21.38 45.53
C GLU A 107 -4.23 22.23 44.47
N VAL A 108 -4.45 21.65 43.29
CA VAL A 108 -5.28 22.19 42.21
C VAL A 108 -6.41 21.20 41.93
N ARG A 109 -7.66 21.68 41.92
CA ARG A 109 -8.88 20.87 41.73
C ARG A 109 -9.77 21.46 40.63
N LEU A 110 -10.20 20.63 39.69
CA LEU A 110 -11.31 20.95 38.79
C LEU A 110 -12.62 20.86 39.59
N ALA A 111 -13.42 21.90 39.55
CA ALA A 111 -14.68 21.99 40.28
C ALA A 111 -15.70 20.94 39.81
N ALA A 112 -16.62 20.53 40.69
CA ALA A 112 -17.73 19.66 40.32
C ALA A 112 -18.76 20.42 39.48
N ASP A 113 -18.95 21.69 39.84
CA ASP A 113 -19.74 22.75 39.21
C ASP A 113 -19.04 23.43 38.01
N ALA A 114 -17.92 22.89 37.50
CA ALA A 114 -17.28 23.42 36.29
C ALA A 114 -18.18 23.18 35.06
N PRO A 115 -18.35 24.16 34.15
CA PRO A 115 -19.16 24.02 32.94
C PRO A 115 -18.41 23.20 31.86
N LEU A 116 -18.15 21.93 32.15
CA LEU A 116 -17.28 21.05 31.37
C LEU A 116 -17.80 19.60 31.36
N GLU A 117 -18.30 19.16 30.21
CA GLU A 117 -18.48 17.75 29.91
C GLU A 117 -17.20 17.13 29.32
N VAL A 118 -16.99 15.83 29.55
CA VAL A 118 -15.91 15.05 28.95
C VAL A 118 -16.49 13.77 28.35
N ASP A 119 -16.28 13.56 27.06
CA ASP A 119 -16.87 12.43 26.33
C ASP A 119 -16.45 11.04 26.88
N ALA A 120 -15.22 10.89 27.39
CA ALA A 120 -14.74 9.68 28.05
C ALA A 120 -15.42 9.40 29.42
N LEU A 121 -15.87 10.44 30.14
CA LEU A 121 -16.73 10.26 31.32
C LEU A 121 -18.11 9.80 30.89
N ALA A 122 -18.75 10.55 29.97
CA ALA A 122 -20.07 10.20 29.44
C ALA A 122 -20.13 8.79 28.80
N LEU A 123 -19.03 8.31 28.22
CA LEU A 123 -18.90 6.93 27.72
C LEU A 123 -18.82 5.93 28.87
N THR A 124 -18.06 6.24 29.92
CA THR A 124 -17.96 5.38 31.11
C THR A 124 -19.32 5.25 31.80
N ASP A 125 -20.03 6.36 31.99
CA ASP A 125 -21.36 6.39 32.61
C ASP A 125 -22.39 5.64 31.74
N ALA A 126 -22.39 5.88 30.42
CA ALA A 126 -23.23 5.14 29.47
C ALA A 126 -22.96 3.63 29.50
N ALA A 127 -21.71 3.20 29.65
CA ALA A 127 -21.35 1.79 29.76
C ALA A 127 -21.79 1.20 31.11
N SER A 128 -21.67 1.94 32.22
CA SER A 128 -22.20 1.54 33.53
C SER A 128 -23.72 1.39 33.54
N CYS A 129 -24.44 2.16 32.73
CA CYS A 129 -25.89 2.01 32.51
C CYS A 129 -26.27 0.99 31.42
N ASN A 130 -25.31 0.20 30.88
CA ASN A 130 -25.51 -0.73 29.75
C ASN A 130 -26.12 -0.07 28.49
N ASN A 131 -25.96 1.24 28.31
CA ASN A 131 -26.43 1.96 27.13
C ASN A 131 -25.41 1.83 25.99
N HIS A 132 -25.31 0.63 25.43
CA HIS A 132 -24.34 0.27 24.39
C HIS A 132 -24.47 1.15 23.13
N ALA A 133 -25.68 1.60 22.78
CA ALA A 133 -25.90 2.53 21.69
C ALA A 133 -25.24 3.90 21.94
N ARG A 134 -25.36 4.45 23.17
CA ARG A 134 -24.69 5.71 23.54
C ARG A 134 -23.17 5.53 23.56
N VAL A 135 -22.64 4.44 24.11
CA VAL A 135 -21.19 4.12 24.07
C VAL A 135 -20.64 4.12 22.65
N VAL A 136 -21.31 3.40 21.73
CA VAL A 136 -20.91 3.30 20.31
C VAL A 136 -21.00 4.65 19.57
N SER A 137 -21.88 5.56 19.99
CA SER A 137 -22.00 6.92 19.44
C SER A 137 -20.95 7.91 19.96
N LEU A 138 -20.38 7.65 21.15
CA LEU A 138 -19.37 8.49 21.79
C LEU A 138 -17.95 8.10 21.36
N TYR A 139 -17.68 6.80 21.18
CA TYR A 139 -16.35 6.31 20.78
C TYR A 139 -16.03 6.59 19.31
N ARG A 140 -15.53 7.79 19.01
CA ARG A 140 -15.20 8.24 17.64
C ARG A 140 -13.77 7.90 17.19
N GLY A 141 -12.96 7.33 18.07
CA GLY A 141 -11.57 6.96 17.81
C GLY A 141 -10.83 6.68 19.13
N SER A 142 -9.53 6.41 19.04
CA SER A 142 -8.67 6.14 20.19
C SER A 142 -8.64 7.32 21.18
N PHE A 143 -8.39 7.05 22.46
CA PHE A 143 -8.32 8.12 23.47
C PHE A 143 -7.08 9.01 23.23
N LEU A 144 -7.32 10.32 23.10
CA LEU A 144 -6.34 11.33 22.71
C LEU A 144 -5.55 10.89 21.48
N ASP A 145 -6.27 10.70 20.37
CA ASP A 145 -5.68 10.25 19.12
C ASP A 145 -4.83 11.36 18.46
N GLY A 146 -3.70 10.97 17.88
CA GLY A 146 -2.67 11.87 17.34
C GLY A 146 -1.97 12.77 18.39
N VAL A 147 -2.29 12.67 19.69
CA VAL A 147 -1.69 13.52 20.73
C VAL A 147 -0.40 12.91 21.23
N HIS A 148 0.70 13.66 21.11
CA HIS A 148 1.97 13.41 21.78
C HIS A 148 2.42 14.65 22.57
N ILE A 149 3.18 14.45 23.65
CA ILE A 149 3.66 15.50 24.53
C ILE A 149 5.14 15.24 24.86
N ASP A 150 6.01 16.08 24.32
CA ASP A 150 7.46 15.97 24.55
C ASP A 150 7.80 15.99 26.04
N ASP A 151 8.70 15.09 26.44
CA ASP A 151 9.25 14.94 27.80
C ASP A 151 8.24 14.52 28.90
N ALA A 152 7.16 13.80 28.55
CA ALA A 152 6.02 13.52 29.43
C ALA A 152 5.66 12.02 29.59
N HIS A 153 6.64 11.16 29.90
CA HIS A 153 6.44 9.70 29.95
C HIS A 153 5.27 9.23 30.85
N GLU A 154 5.07 9.82 32.05
CA GLU A 154 3.92 9.41 32.90
C GLU A 154 2.56 9.71 32.28
N PHE A 155 2.47 10.73 31.40
CA PHE A 155 1.27 11.07 30.66
C PHE A 155 1.02 10.06 29.54
N ASP A 156 2.04 9.67 28.78
CA ASP A 156 1.93 8.63 27.75
C ASP A 156 1.44 7.30 28.38
N ASP A 157 2.07 6.92 29.50
CA ASP A 157 1.73 5.75 30.32
C ASP A 157 0.26 5.77 30.80
N TRP A 158 -0.25 6.95 31.17
CA TRP A 158 -1.65 7.14 31.58
C TRP A 158 -2.60 7.12 30.38
N CYS A 159 -2.22 7.71 29.25
CA CYS A 159 -2.99 7.66 28.02
C CYS A 159 -3.20 6.22 27.56
N GLU A 160 -2.15 5.39 27.59
CA GLU A 160 -2.25 4.02 27.10
C GLU A 160 -3.11 3.13 28.01
N ARG A 161 -3.06 3.33 29.34
CA ARG A 161 -4.02 2.73 30.28
C ARG A 161 -5.46 3.19 30.02
N MET A 162 -5.66 4.45 29.62
CA MET A 162 -6.98 4.99 29.32
C MET A 162 -7.52 4.52 27.97
N ARG A 163 -6.69 4.42 26.92
CA ARG A 163 -6.99 3.78 25.63
C ARG A 163 -7.43 2.34 25.84
N THR A 164 -6.65 1.56 26.58
CA THR A 164 -6.98 0.17 26.95
C THR A 164 -8.34 0.07 27.65
N ARG A 165 -8.60 0.94 28.65
CA ARG A 165 -9.86 0.93 29.41
C ARG A 165 -11.07 1.30 28.55
N LEU A 166 -10.99 2.39 27.79
CA LEU A 166 -12.11 2.92 27.01
C LEU A 166 -12.37 2.09 25.75
N GLY A 167 -11.32 1.58 25.09
CA GLY A 167 -11.42 0.62 24.00
C GLY A 167 -12.15 -0.65 24.43
N ALA A 168 -11.80 -1.23 25.57
CA ALA A 168 -12.49 -2.42 26.10
C ALA A 168 -13.97 -2.16 26.48
N LEU A 169 -14.34 -0.93 26.88
CA LEU A 169 -15.74 -0.52 27.13
C LEU A 169 -16.52 -0.39 25.81
N PHE A 170 -15.90 0.17 24.78
CA PHE A 170 -16.45 0.23 23.42
C PHE A 170 -16.62 -1.17 22.83
N ALA A 171 -15.58 -2.01 22.86
CA ALA A 171 -15.56 -3.37 22.33
C ALA A 171 -16.73 -4.23 22.85
N ARG A 172 -16.94 -4.28 24.18
CA ARG A 172 -18.09 -4.99 24.77
C ARG A 172 -19.43 -4.43 24.28
N SER A 173 -19.54 -3.11 24.14
CA SER A 173 -20.76 -2.47 23.64
C SER A 173 -20.98 -2.66 22.13
N ALA A 174 -19.90 -2.79 21.35
CA ALA A 174 -19.94 -3.16 19.95
C ALA A 174 -20.40 -4.61 19.79
N ALA A 175 -19.92 -5.54 20.63
CA ALA A 175 -20.38 -6.93 20.66
C ALA A 175 -21.90 -7.04 20.89
N GLU A 176 -22.42 -6.39 21.95
CA GLU A 176 -23.86 -6.35 22.24
C GLU A 176 -24.66 -5.71 21.10
N ARG A 177 -24.21 -4.55 20.59
CA ARG A 177 -24.94 -3.82 19.55
C ARG A 177 -24.90 -4.55 18.20
N CYS A 178 -23.79 -5.21 17.82
CA CYS A 178 -23.73 -6.06 16.63
C CYS A 178 -24.61 -7.30 16.77
N ARG A 179 -24.66 -7.94 17.94
CA ARG A 179 -25.59 -9.06 18.17
C ARG A 179 -27.06 -8.63 18.06
N ALA A 180 -27.41 -7.42 18.51
CA ALA A 180 -28.73 -6.84 18.29
C ALA A 180 -29.02 -6.53 16.80
N LEU A 181 -28.06 -5.92 16.08
CA LEU A 181 -28.20 -5.59 14.66
C LEU A 181 -28.29 -6.84 13.76
N ALA A 182 -27.56 -7.90 14.10
CA ALA A 182 -27.66 -9.20 13.44
C ALA A 182 -29.03 -9.85 13.66
N ALA A 183 -29.64 -9.67 14.83
CA ALA A 183 -30.97 -10.18 15.15
C ALA A 183 -32.12 -9.40 14.45
N SER A 184 -31.95 -8.09 14.23
CA SER A 184 -32.89 -7.27 13.44
C SER A 184 -32.68 -7.37 11.93
N GLY A 185 -31.56 -7.96 11.47
CA GLY A 185 -31.20 -8.06 10.06
C GLY A 185 -30.55 -6.80 9.48
N GLU A 186 -30.13 -5.85 10.32
CA GLU A 186 -29.44 -4.61 9.97
C GLU A 186 -27.95 -4.87 9.64
N TRP A 187 -27.69 -5.75 8.66
CA TRP A 187 -26.35 -6.29 8.39
C TRP A 187 -25.31 -5.25 7.99
N ASP A 188 -25.65 -4.21 7.24
CA ASP A 188 -24.70 -3.14 6.90
C ASP A 188 -24.29 -2.29 8.12
N ALA A 189 -25.23 -1.99 9.01
CA ALA A 189 -24.91 -1.32 10.28
C ALA A 189 -24.06 -2.22 11.18
N CYS A 190 -24.33 -3.54 11.18
CA CYS A 190 -23.52 -4.53 11.88
C CYS A 190 -22.09 -4.60 11.31
N ARG A 191 -21.94 -4.62 9.98
CA ARG A 191 -20.65 -4.59 9.27
C ARG A 191 -19.84 -3.36 9.65
N LEU A 192 -20.41 -2.17 9.50
CA LEU A 192 -19.72 -0.90 9.80
C LEU A 192 -19.31 -0.76 11.28
N LEU A 193 -20.09 -1.35 12.20
CA LEU A 193 -19.73 -1.36 13.62
C LEU A 193 -18.66 -2.41 13.94
N ALA A 194 -18.74 -3.61 13.35
CA ALA A 194 -17.71 -4.63 13.52
C ALA A 194 -16.37 -4.22 12.90
N GLU A 195 -16.39 -3.43 11.81
CA GLU A 195 -15.21 -2.83 11.19
C GLU A 195 -14.50 -1.85 12.16
N ARG A 196 -15.24 -0.91 12.77
CA ARG A 196 -14.73 -0.03 13.84
C ARG A 196 -14.26 -0.77 15.09
N TRP A 197 -14.84 -1.93 15.39
CA TRP A 197 -14.38 -2.79 16.49
C TRP A 197 -13.04 -3.46 16.13
N ILE A 198 -12.87 -3.95 14.90
CA ILE A 198 -11.57 -4.44 14.39
C ILE A 198 -10.51 -3.33 14.39
N GLU A 199 -10.86 -2.08 14.09
CA GLU A 199 -9.93 -0.94 14.21
C GLU A 199 -9.45 -0.70 15.66
N THR A 200 -10.30 -1.01 16.64
CA THR A 200 -9.99 -0.82 18.08
C THR A 200 -9.29 -2.03 18.70
N GLU A 201 -9.66 -3.24 18.28
CA GLU A 201 -9.09 -4.52 18.74
C GLU A 201 -8.78 -5.42 17.53
N PRO A 202 -7.69 -5.17 16.77
CA PRO A 202 -7.45 -5.89 15.50
C PRO A 202 -7.39 -7.41 15.64
N ALA A 203 -6.84 -7.91 16.74
CA ALA A 203 -6.75 -9.33 17.05
C ALA A 203 -8.07 -9.96 17.56
N SER A 204 -9.18 -9.22 17.63
CA SER A 204 -10.46 -9.71 18.17
C SER A 204 -11.12 -10.72 17.22
N ALA A 205 -11.08 -11.99 17.62
CA ALA A 205 -11.70 -13.09 16.89
C ALA A 205 -13.23 -12.96 16.80
N GLU A 206 -13.89 -12.41 17.82
CA GLU A 206 -15.34 -12.17 17.81
C GLU A 206 -15.69 -11.07 16.79
N ALA A 207 -15.01 -9.92 16.84
CA ALA A 207 -15.21 -8.82 15.89
C ALA A 207 -15.01 -9.28 14.44
N ALA A 208 -13.93 -10.01 14.18
CA ALA A 208 -13.63 -10.57 12.87
C ALA A 208 -14.69 -11.55 12.36
N CYS A 209 -15.17 -12.48 13.20
CA CYS A 209 -16.25 -13.39 12.82
C CYS A 209 -17.56 -12.66 12.53
N VAL A 210 -17.93 -11.68 13.36
CA VAL A 210 -19.14 -10.85 13.19
C VAL A 210 -19.08 -10.03 11.90
N TRP A 211 -17.93 -9.43 11.58
CA TRP A 211 -17.72 -8.67 10.34
C TRP A 211 -17.84 -9.56 9.09
N LEU A 212 -17.21 -10.74 9.09
CA LEU A 212 -17.33 -11.71 7.99
C LEU A 212 -18.76 -12.19 7.80
N ASP A 213 -19.50 -12.40 8.89
CA ASP A 213 -20.90 -12.82 8.87
C ASP A 213 -21.81 -11.73 8.33
N ALA A 214 -21.60 -10.48 8.73
CA ALA A 214 -22.34 -9.34 8.21
C ALA A 214 -22.11 -9.14 6.70
N ILE A 215 -20.89 -9.34 6.20
CA ILE A 215 -20.59 -9.30 4.76
C ILE A 215 -21.23 -10.50 4.04
N ALA A 216 -21.20 -11.70 4.62
CA ALA A 216 -21.78 -12.90 4.01
C ALA A 216 -23.32 -12.93 4.06
N ALA A 217 -23.96 -12.17 4.95
CA ALA A 217 -25.38 -12.22 5.31
C ALA A 217 -26.39 -12.16 4.15
N PRO A 218 -26.16 -11.46 3.02
CA PRO A 218 -27.04 -11.51 1.85
C PRO A 218 -27.13 -12.90 1.18
N ARG A 219 -26.29 -13.87 1.59
CA ARG A 219 -26.29 -15.28 1.13
C ARG A 219 -26.24 -15.49 -0.38
N SER A 220 -25.79 -14.49 -1.12
CA SER A 220 -25.46 -14.58 -2.56
C SER A 220 -24.07 -15.20 -2.76
N HIS A 221 -23.72 -15.56 -3.99
CA HIS A 221 -22.34 -15.95 -4.32
C HIS A 221 -21.38 -14.77 -4.16
N ALA A 222 -21.77 -13.58 -4.63
CA ALA A 222 -20.98 -12.35 -4.55
C ALA A 222 -20.66 -11.93 -3.10
N SER A 223 -21.65 -11.99 -2.20
CA SER A 223 -21.48 -11.59 -0.78
C SER A 223 -20.59 -12.58 -0.01
N ARG A 224 -20.66 -13.89 -0.30
CA ARG A 224 -19.69 -14.87 0.22
C ARG A 224 -18.28 -14.63 -0.34
N ALA A 225 -18.15 -14.36 -1.63
CA ALA A 225 -16.86 -14.05 -2.25
C ALA A 225 -16.24 -12.77 -1.65
N ALA A 226 -17.05 -11.74 -1.40
CA ALA A 226 -16.64 -10.51 -0.71
C ALA A 226 -16.15 -10.79 0.72
N ALA A 227 -16.86 -11.61 1.50
CA ALA A 227 -16.40 -12.03 2.84
C ALA A 227 -15.05 -12.79 2.77
N LEU A 228 -14.83 -13.61 1.74
CA LEU A 228 -13.54 -14.28 1.53
C LEU A 228 -12.42 -13.34 1.09
N VAL A 229 -12.72 -12.23 0.39
CA VAL A 229 -11.76 -11.13 0.15
C VAL A 229 -11.44 -10.43 1.46
N ALA A 230 -12.47 -10.03 2.22
CA ALA A 230 -12.36 -9.35 3.51
C ALA A 230 -11.51 -10.14 4.52
N TYR A 231 -11.69 -11.47 4.60
CA TYR A 231 -10.84 -12.36 5.39
C TYR A 231 -9.36 -12.30 4.98
N ARG A 232 -9.04 -12.30 3.68
CA ARG A 232 -7.65 -12.19 3.21
C ARG A 232 -7.06 -10.82 3.54
N SER A 233 -7.81 -9.73 3.35
CA SER A 233 -7.37 -8.38 3.72
C SER A 233 -7.18 -8.21 5.24
N LEU A 234 -7.97 -8.89 6.07
CA LEU A 234 -7.73 -8.97 7.52
C LEU A 234 -6.47 -9.75 7.85
N ALA A 235 -6.25 -10.91 7.24
CA ALA A 235 -5.05 -11.73 7.46
C ALA A 235 -3.77 -10.97 7.09
N LEU A 236 -3.77 -10.24 5.96
CA LEU A 236 -2.63 -9.41 5.53
C LEU A 236 -2.38 -8.22 6.48
N ARG A 237 -3.43 -7.56 6.98
CA ARG A 237 -3.28 -6.50 8.01
C ARG A 237 -2.68 -7.06 9.31
N LEU A 238 -3.16 -8.21 9.79
CA LEU A 238 -2.67 -8.84 11.03
C LEU A 238 -1.21 -9.30 10.95
N ASP A 239 -0.78 -9.87 9.82
CA ASP A 239 0.62 -10.27 9.63
C ASP A 239 1.54 -9.04 9.50
N ARG A 240 1.09 -8.00 8.76
CA ARG A 240 1.83 -6.73 8.57
C ARG A 240 1.99 -5.92 9.86
N ASP A 241 0.90 -5.73 10.60
CA ASP A 241 0.84 -4.76 11.71
C ASP A 241 1.18 -5.37 13.07
N LEU A 242 0.90 -6.68 13.26
CA LEU A 242 1.07 -7.37 14.54
C LEU A 242 1.94 -8.64 14.45
N GLY A 243 2.27 -9.12 13.24
CA GLY A 243 3.04 -10.37 13.05
C GLY A 243 2.27 -11.63 13.47
N ILE A 244 0.93 -11.60 13.41
CA ILE A 244 0.06 -12.72 13.81
C ILE A 244 -0.85 -13.15 12.66
N ALA A 245 -1.15 -14.45 12.59
CA ALA A 245 -2.21 -14.97 11.74
C ALA A 245 -3.60 -14.77 12.39
N PRO A 246 -4.70 -14.79 11.60
CA PRO A 246 -6.05 -14.84 12.15
C PRO A 246 -6.24 -15.99 13.15
N ALA A 247 -7.08 -15.74 14.18
CA ALA A 247 -7.45 -16.77 15.15
C ALA A 247 -8.18 -17.95 14.49
N SER A 248 -8.10 -19.13 15.09
CA SER A 248 -8.61 -20.38 14.49
C SER A 248 -10.11 -20.33 14.19
N GLU A 249 -10.84 -19.57 14.99
CA GLU A 249 -12.26 -19.26 14.93
C GLU A 249 -12.60 -18.51 13.63
N VAL A 250 -11.79 -17.51 13.27
CA VAL A 250 -11.95 -16.67 12.08
C VAL A 250 -11.63 -17.48 10.82
N THR A 251 -10.54 -18.26 10.85
CA THR A 251 -10.16 -19.17 9.77
C THR A 251 -11.27 -20.21 9.50
N ARG A 252 -11.74 -20.87 10.56
CA ARG A 252 -12.85 -21.85 10.53
C ARG A 252 -14.15 -21.22 10.02
N ARG A 253 -14.40 -19.94 10.33
CA ARG A 253 -15.58 -19.22 9.83
C ARG A 253 -15.47 -18.89 8.35
N ALA A 254 -14.32 -18.43 7.88
CA ALA A 254 -14.04 -18.23 6.46
C ALA A 254 -14.11 -19.55 5.67
N GLU A 255 -13.65 -20.66 6.23
CA GLU A 255 -13.81 -22.01 5.65
C GLU A 255 -15.29 -22.42 5.53
N GLY A 256 -16.10 -22.17 6.56
CA GLY A 256 -17.55 -22.38 6.49
C GLY A 256 -18.25 -21.52 5.43
N ILE A 257 -17.82 -20.26 5.27
CA ILE A 257 -18.33 -19.37 4.21
C ILE A 257 -17.93 -19.88 2.82
N ARG A 258 -16.70 -20.41 2.65
CA ARG A 258 -16.24 -21.03 1.41
C ARG A 258 -17.05 -22.27 1.06
N ALA A 259 -17.21 -23.21 1.99
CA ALA A 259 -18.01 -24.41 1.79
C ALA A 259 -19.48 -24.07 1.43
N ALA A 260 -20.06 -23.05 2.06
CA ALA A 260 -21.40 -22.55 1.74
C ALA A 260 -21.51 -21.79 0.39
N MET A 261 -20.38 -21.42 -0.22
CA MET A 261 -20.30 -20.84 -1.57
C MET A 261 -20.16 -21.93 -2.62
N GLU A 262 -19.33 -22.94 -2.36
CA GLU A 262 -19.08 -24.10 -3.23
C GLU A 262 -20.26 -25.08 -3.27
N ALA A 263 -21.00 -25.20 -2.16
CA ALA A 263 -22.21 -26.03 -2.08
C ALA A 263 -23.47 -25.36 -2.67
N ALA A 264 -23.40 -24.08 -3.07
CA ALA A 264 -24.48 -23.46 -3.83
C ALA A 264 -24.42 -23.99 -5.27
N PRO A 265 -25.50 -24.60 -5.80
CA PRO A 265 -25.45 -25.24 -7.11
C PRO A 265 -25.13 -24.21 -8.20
N LEU A 266 -24.08 -24.51 -8.97
CA LEU A 266 -23.81 -23.87 -10.25
C LEU A 266 -24.99 -24.16 -11.19
N THR A 267 -26.00 -23.29 -11.16
CA THR A 267 -27.01 -23.22 -12.20
C THR A 267 -26.33 -22.61 -13.43
N PRO A 268 -26.08 -23.38 -14.51
CA PRO A 268 -25.58 -22.78 -15.73
C PRO A 268 -26.67 -21.83 -16.24
N ALA A 269 -26.31 -20.58 -16.51
CA ALA A 269 -27.21 -19.65 -17.20
C ALA A 269 -27.48 -20.21 -18.60
N SER A 270 -28.62 -20.89 -18.75
CA SER A 270 -29.00 -21.61 -19.98
C SER A 270 -29.33 -20.62 -21.09
N THR A 271 -28.28 -20.13 -21.74
CA THR A 271 -28.38 -19.28 -22.92
C THR A 271 -28.49 -20.21 -24.12
N ALA A 272 -29.73 -20.57 -24.48
CA ALA A 272 -29.99 -21.48 -25.59
C ALA A 272 -29.62 -20.82 -26.93
N VAL A 273 -28.45 -21.15 -27.47
CA VAL A 273 -28.08 -20.84 -28.85
C VAL A 273 -28.43 -22.05 -29.71
N THR A 274 -29.52 -21.96 -30.46
CA THR A 274 -30.00 -23.03 -31.35
C THR A 274 -29.68 -22.70 -32.81
N ALA A 275 -29.09 -23.67 -33.52
CA ALA A 275 -28.76 -23.63 -34.94
C ALA A 275 -27.67 -22.60 -35.34
N THR A 276 -26.99 -22.71 -36.49
CA THR A 276 -27.17 -23.66 -37.61
C THR A 276 -25.82 -24.26 -38.05
N SER A 277 -25.78 -25.56 -38.34
CA SER A 277 -24.65 -26.19 -39.04
C SER A 277 -24.75 -25.95 -40.54
N ALA A 278 -23.71 -25.40 -41.15
CA ALA A 278 -23.57 -25.30 -42.60
C ALA A 278 -22.26 -25.95 -43.05
N SER A 279 -22.35 -27.18 -43.57
CA SER A 279 -21.23 -27.83 -44.24
C SER A 279 -20.97 -27.16 -45.60
N ASN A 280 -19.71 -26.96 -45.94
CA ASN A 280 -19.26 -27.12 -47.33
C ASN A 280 -17.84 -27.65 -47.35
N ALA A 281 -17.55 -28.49 -48.34
CA ALA A 281 -16.28 -29.20 -48.49
C ALA A 281 -15.74 -29.04 -49.92
N SER A 282 -14.62 -29.70 -50.19
CA SER A 282 -14.10 -29.98 -51.54
C SER A 282 -13.48 -28.81 -52.31
N ASN A 283 -12.17 -28.63 -52.14
CA ASN A 283 -11.16 -28.95 -53.17
C ASN A 283 -9.74 -28.76 -52.55
N ALA A 284 -8.73 -29.63 -52.66
CA ALA A 284 -8.24 -30.45 -53.79
C ALA A 284 -7.61 -29.58 -54.91
N SER A 285 -6.36 -29.77 -55.35
CA SER A 285 -5.29 -30.69 -54.92
C SER A 285 -3.93 -30.18 -55.42
N ASN A 286 -2.87 -31.00 -55.29
CA ASN A 286 -1.51 -30.82 -55.84
C ASN A 286 -0.59 -29.89 -55.01
N GLY A 287 0.71 -30.16 -54.89
CA GLY A 287 1.42 -31.38 -55.27
C GLY A 287 2.95 -31.24 -55.36
N THR A 288 3.63 -32.39 -55.30
CA THR A 288 5.03 -32.61 -55.71
C THR A 288 6.15 -32.11 -54.79
N SER A 289 7.03 -33.04 -54.42
CA SER A 289 8.37 -32.81 -53.86
C SER A 289 9.42 -33.13 -54.93
N VAL A 290 10.44 -32.28 -55.08
CA VAL A 290 11.73 -32.61 -55.72
C VAL A 290 12.83 -31.90 -54.93
N ALA A 291 14.07 -32.42 -54.97
CA ALA A 291 15.21 -31.94 -54.19
C ALA A 291 16.40 -31.50 -55.08
N ALA A 292 17.48 -31.06 -54.41
CA ALA A 292 18.88 -31.09 -54.82
C ALA A 292 19.50 -29.94 -55.68
N ALA A 293 20.35 -29.16 -54.99
CA ALA A 293 21.81 -29.04 -55.23
C ALA A 293 22.43 -27.90 -56.09
N ALA A 294 23.60 -27.45 -55.59
CA ALA A 294 24.75 -26.82 -56.28
C ALA A 294 24.64 -25.35 -56.78
N ALA A 295 25.67 -24.48 -56.71
CA ALA A 295 26.98 -24.57 -56.03
C ALA A 295 27.71 -23.21 -55.85
N GLY A 296 28.58 -23.12 -54.82
CA GLY A 296 29.81 -22.28 -54.75
C GLY A 296 29.68 -20.76 -54.48
N SER A 297 30.66 -20.05 -53.89
CA SER A 297 31.89 -20.38 -53.12
C SER A 297 32.44 -19.07 -52.47
N ALA A 298 33.44 -18.98 -51.56
CA ALA A 298 34.29 -19.94 -50.85
C ALA A 298 34.17 -19.69 -49.30
N GLY A 299 35.16 -19.48 -48.39
CA GLY A 299 36.64 -19.43 -48.36
C GLY A 299 37.19 -18.25 -47.51
N ALA A 300 38.20 -18.36 -46.64
CA ALA A 300 38.92 -19.52 -46.10
C ALA A 300 39.59 -19.25 -44.71
N THR A 301 39.51 -20.26 -43.82
CA THR A 301 40.48 -20.85 -42.84
C THR A 301 41.51 -20.03 -41.99
N LEU A 302 41.74 -20.51 -40.75
CA LEU A 302 42.77 -20.13 -39.75
C LEU A 302 44.16 -20.80 -40.00
N PRO A 303 45.23 -20.51 -39.21
CA PRO A 303 45.62 -21.44 -38.12
C PRO A 303 46.38 -20.89 -36.86
N ASP A 304 46.40 -21.70 -35.78
CA ASP A 304 47.42 -22.00 -34.74
C ASP A 304 48.15 -20.96 -33.81
N SER A 305 47.89 -21.07 -32.48
CA SER A 305 48.75 -21.65 -31.37
C SER A 305 50.29 -21.41 -31.26
N PRO A 306 50.96 -21.62 -30.08
CA PRO A 306 50.58 -21.54 -28.63
C PRO A 306 51.70 -21.08 -27.61
N ILE A 307 51.42 -21.17 -26.28
CA ILE A 307 52.35 -21.40 -25.10
C ILE A 307 53.06 -20.22 -24.34
N THR A 308 53.51 -20.52 -23.10
CA THR A 308 53.89 -19.72 -21.88
C THR A 308 55.43 -19.42 -21.76
N PRO A 309 56.06 -18.82 -20.68
CA PRO A 309 55.66 -18.57 -19.26
C PRO A 309 56.15 -17.27 -18.52
N SER A 310 55.99 -17.21 -17.18
CA SER A 310 56.32 -16.12 -16.21
C SER A 310 57.83 -15.98 -15.83
N PRO A 311 58.25 -14.91 -15.09
CA PRO A 311 58.43 -15.03 -13.62
C PRO A 311 58.25 -13.71 -12.78
N ARG A 312 58.83 -13.66 -11.55
CA ARG A 312 58.59 -12.73 -10.39
C ARG A 312 59.65 -11.61 -10.20
N SER A 313 59.38 -10.71 -9.21
CA SER A 313 60.28 -9.71 -8.55
C SER A 313 60.19 -8.28 -9.15
N ALA A 314 60.38 -7.16 -8.43
CA ALA A 314 60.97 -6.92 -7.09
C ALA A 314 60.25 -5.81 -6.25
N ARG A 315 60.99 -5.09 -5.36
CA ARG A 315 60.53 -4.22 -4.24
C ARG A 315 60.78 -2.70 -4.50
N ALA A 316 59.90 -1.84 -3.97
CA ALA A 316 60.17 -0.52 -3.34
C ALA A 316 60.82 0.61 -4.22
N PRO A 317 60.85 1.92 -3.83
CA PRO A 317 60.54 2.56 -2.53
C PRO A 317 59.41 3.63 -2.60
N ALA A 318 59.52 4.76 -1.87
CA ALA A 318 58.38 5.61 -1.45
C ALA A 318 58.67 7.13 -1.44
N THR A 319 57.60 7.93 -1.20
CA THR A 319 57.58 9.39 -0.86
C THR A 319 58.02 10.37 -1.97
N PRO A 320 57.66 11.69 -1.93
CA PRO A 320 57.18 12.48 -0.79
C PRO A 320 55.82 13.21 -0.95
N VAL A 321 55.42 13.87 0.15
CA VAL A 321 54.27 14.81 0.25
C VAL A 321 54.76 16.25 0.01
N ALA A 322 53.94 17.11 -0.59
CA ALA A 322 54.18 18.55 -0.75
C ALA A 322 53.22 19.39 0.13
N PRO A 323 53.61 20.61 0.57
CA PRO A 323 52.96 21.31 1.68
C PRO A 323 51.76 22.21 1.30
N VAL A 324 50.93 22.50 2.29
CA VAL A 324 49.84 23.51 2.22
C VAL A 324 50.39 24.89 2.57
N ALA A 325 50.04 25.91 1.77
CA ALA A 325 50.34 27.31 2.06
C ALA A 325 49.11 28.03 2.69
N PRO A 326 49.31 28.97 3.65
CA PRO A 326 48.20 29.67 4.30
C PRO A 326 47.72 30.89 3.51
N ALA A 327 46.43 30.95 3.20
CA ALA A 327 45.78 32.15 2.65
C ALA A 327 45.23 33.04 3.79
N ALA A 328 45.64 34.32 3.82
CA ALA A 328 45.18 35.28 4.80
C ALA A 328 43.70 35.68 4.58
N ARG A 329 42.95 35.90 5.67
CA ARG A 329 41.53 36.26 5.63
C ARG A 329 41.34 37.78 5.70
N THR A 330 40.73 38.38 4.69
CA THR A 330 40.17 39.75 4.76
C THR A 330 38.67 39.69 5.03
N PRO A 331 38.13 40.46 6.00
CA PRO A 331 36.77 40.22 6.51
C PRO A 331 35.62 40.78 5.65
N LEU A 332 35.89 41.59 4.62
CA LEU A 332 34.84 42.30 3.86
C LEU A 332 34.04 41.40 2.88
N ALA A 333 34.61 40.30 2.38
CA ALA A 333 33.95 39.47 1.37
C ALA A 333 32.74 38.68 1.91
N MET A 334 32.70 38.41 3.23
CA MET A 334 31.69 37.54 3.83
C MET A 334 30.28 38.15 3.78
N GLY A 335 30.16 39.47 3.94
CA GLY A 335 28.86 40.16 3.93
C GLY A 335 28.14 40.07 2.58
N ALA A 336 28.87 40.30 1.48
CA ALA A 336 28.34 40.18 0.12
C ALA A 336 27.97 38.73 -0.22
N ALA A 337 28.78 37.75 0.18
CA ALA A 337 28.49 36.33 -0.02
C ALA A 337 27.25 35.88 0.74
N VAL A 338 27.10 36.26 2.01
CA VAL A 338 25.90 35.95 2.82
C VAL A 338 24.67 36.67 2.30
N ALA A 339 24.76 37.95 1.93
CA ALA A 339 23.64 38.68 1.33
C ALA A 339 23.20 38.06 -0.01
N THR A 340 24.14 37.61 -0.84
CA THR A 340 23.83 36.94 -2.12
C THR A 340 23.23 35.55 -1.90
N LEU A 341 23.75 34.77 -0.94
CA LEU A 341 23.18 33.47 -0.57
C LEU A 341 21.81 33.60 0.10
N MET A 342 21.57 34.65 0.88
CA MET A 342 20.26 35.00 1.42
C MET A 342 19.30 35.44 0.30
N ALA A 343 19.74 36.26 -0.66
CA ALA A 343 18.90 36.66 -1.79
C ALA A 343 18.54 35.48 -2.70
N ILE A 344 19.52 34.64 -3.06
CA ILE A 344 19.29 33.39 -3.80
C ILE A 344 18.40 32.46 -2.98
N GLY A 345 18.64 32.32 -1.68
CA GLY A 345 17.84 31.53 -0.76
C GLY A 345 16.40 32.04 -0.65
N THR A 346 16.16 33.35 -0.59
CA THR A 346 14.83 33.95 -0.57
C THR A 346 14.14 33.81 -1.92
N VAL A 347 14.83 34.02 -3.05
CA VAL A 347 14.25 33.79 -4.40
C VAL A 347 13.96 32.30 -4.63
N ALA A 348 14.78 31.39 -4.11
CA ALA A 348 14.54 29.94 -4.16
C ALA A 348 13.42 29.51 -3.20
N PHE A 349 13.31 30.09 -2.01
CA PHE A 349 12.23 29.83 -1.05
C PHE A 349 10.89 30.39 -1.54
N VAL A 350 10.89 31.60 -2.11
CA VAL A 350 9.72 32.18 -2.79
C VAL A 350 9.35 31.35 -4.01
N ARG A 351 10.30 30.89 -4.84
CA ARG A 351 10.01 29.94 -5.93
C ARG A 351 9.54 28.56 -5.44
N ALA A 352 9.99 28.09 -4.27
CA ALA A 352 9.52 26.83 -3.69
C ALA A 352 8.13 26.94 -3.06
N GLN A 353 7.66 28.16 -2.73
CA GLN A 353 6.29 28.41 -2.25
C GLN A 353 5.32 28.85 -3.35
N SER A 354 5.79 29.65 -4.33
CA SER A 354 5.01 30.06 -5.52
C SER A 354 5.12 29.09 -6.70
N GLY A 355 5.96 28.06 -6.56
CA GLY A 355 6.09 26.92 -7.48
C GLY A 355 5.51 25.63 -6.91
N ARG A 356 4.70 25.70 -5.84
CA ARG A 356 3.69 24.68 -5.59
C ARG A 356 2.68 24.76 -6.72
N ALA A 357 2.64 23.72 -7.55
CA ALA A 357 1.44 23.39 -8.31
C ALA A 357 0.24 23.24 -7.35
N PRO A 358 -1.01 23.28 -7.83
CA PRO A 358 -2.12 22.67 -7.09
C PRO A 358 -1.73 21.25 -6.64
N ASP A 359 -2.21 20.83 -5.46
CA ASP A 359 -1.88 19.54 -4.86
C ASP A 359 -2.72 18.44 -5.55
N LEU A 360 -2.39 18.17 -6.82
CA LEU A 360 -3.15 17.29 -7.72
C LEU A 360 -3.24 15.88 -7.13
N ASP A 361 -4.45 15.33 -7.00
CA ASP A 361 -4.63 13.99 -6.45
C ASP A 361 -4.17 12.94 -7.49
N PRO A 362 -3.15 12.11 -7.20
CA PRO A 362 -2.68 11.08 -8.13
C PRO A 362 -3.69 9.94 -8.34
N SER A 363 -4.72 9.86 -7.50
CA SER A 363 -5.87 8.95 -7.63
C SER A 363 -7.00 9.57 -8.45
N ARG A 364 -6.97 10.89 -8.71
CA ARG A 364 -7.97 11.59 -9.51
C ARG A 364 -7.58 11.59 -10.99
N VAL A 365 -8.48 11.13 -11.85
CA VAL A 365 -8.26 10.93 -13.28
C VAL A 365 -9.34 11.62 -14.10
N VAL A 366 -8.93 12.23 -15.21
CA VAL A 366 -9.83 12.89 -16.16
C VAL A 366 -9.60 12.36 -17.58
N VAL A 367 -10.67 12.22 -18.38
CA VAL A 367 -10.63 11.58 -19.70
C VAL A 367 -11.10 12.56 -20.78
N LYS A 368 -10.20 13.02 -21.63
CA LYS A 368 -10.52 13.90 -22.77
C LYS A 368 -11.32 13.13 -23.82
N VAL A 369 -12.30 13.79 -24.46
CA VAL A 369 -12.99 13.25 -25.65
C VAL A 369 -11.97 12.88 -26.71
N PHE A 370 -12.07 11.67 -27.26
CA PHE A 370 -11.10 11.17 -28.24
C PHE A 370 -11.28 11.89 -29.59
N GLU A 371 -10.16 12.29 -30.19
CA GLU A 371 -10.15 13.13 -31.39
C GLU A 371 -10.45 12.32 -32.66
N ASN A 372 -11.41 12.78 -33.47
CA ASN A 372 -11.73 12.19 -34.76
C ASN A 372 -10.74 12.63 -35.85
N ARG A 373 -9.85 11.73 -36.26
CA ARG A 373 -8.90 11.92 -37.37
C ARG A 373 -9.20 11.00 -38.57
N THR A 374 -10.46 10.58 -38.71
CA THR A 374 -10.92 9.73 -39.82
C THR A 374 -11.33 10.54 -41.06
N HIS A 375 -11.59 11.85 -40.88
CA HIS A 375 -12.32 12.72 -41.82
C HIS A 375 -13.78 12.33 -42.10
N ASP A 376 -14.31 11.28 -41.45
CA ASP A 376 -15.72 10.89 -41.52
C ASP A 376 -16.48 11.44 -40.30
N SER A 377 -17.50 12.27 -40.56
CA SER A 377 -18.36 12.86 -39.53
C SER A 377 -19.28 11.83 -38.86
N THR A 378 -19.60 10.71 -39.50
CA THR A 378 -20.47 9.67 -38.93
C THR A 378 -19.80 8.95 -37.74
N LEU A 379 -18.46 8.91 -37.72
CA LEU A 379 -17.67 8.30 -36.66
C LEU A 379 -17.39 9.26 -35.48
N ALA A 380 -17.79 10.53 -35.54
CA ALA A 380 -17.48 11.53 -34.52
C ALA A 380 -18.00 11.19 -33.11
N ASP A 381 -19.06 10.37 -33.02
CA ASP A 381 -19.66 9.95 -31.76
C ASP A 381 -18.84 8.88 -31.04
N VAL A 382 -18.04 8.08 -31.78
CA VAL A 382 -17.12 7.08 -31.21
C VAL A 382 -16.19 7.74 -30.19
N GLY A 383 -15.74 8.97 -30.44
CA GLY A 383 -14.84 9.70 -29.54
C GLY A 383 -15.45 10.09 -28.19
N ARG A 384 -16.76 10.35 -28.14
CA ARG A 384 -17.50 10.65 -26.90
C ARG A 384 -17.83 9.36 -26.15
N VAL A 385 -18.26 8.32 -26.87
CA VAL A 385 -18.53 7.00 -26.30
C VAL A 385 -17.25 6.39 -25.69
N ALA A 386 -16.10 6.53 -26.36
CA ALA A 386 -14.81 6.08 -25.84
C ALA A 386 -14.46 6.74 -24.49
N ALA A 387 -14.55 8.07 -24.41
CA ALA A 387 -14.26 8.78 -23.17
C ALA A 387 -15.22 8.40 -22.03
N GLN A 388 -16.53 8.27 -22.32
CA GLN A 388 -17.53 7.87 -21.34
C GLN A 388 -17.31 6.43 -20.84
N TRP A 389 -17.00 5.49 -21.72
CA TRP A 389 -16.76 4.08 -21.35
C TRP A 389 -15.45 3.92 -20.56
N ILE A 390 -14.40 4.67 -20.92
CA ILE A 390 -13.15 4.74 -20.13
C ILE A 390 -13.44 5.31 -18.74
N SER A 391 -14.13 6.46 -18.65
CA SER A 391 -14.45 7.11 -17.37
C SER A 391 -15.26 6.20 -16.45
N ARG A 392 -16.35 5.61 -16.97
CA ARG A 392 -17.17 4.64 -16.25
C ARG A 392 -16.35 3.41 -15.83
N GLY A 393 -15.55 2.87 -16.74
CA GLY A 393 -14.73 1.69 -16.49
C GLY A 393 -13.67 1.89 -15.41
N LEU A 394 -13.15 3.12 -15.27
CA LEU A 394 -12.24 3.50 -14.19
C LEU A 394 -12.99 3.68 -12.86
N ALA A 395 -14.15 4.35 -12.85
CA ALA A 395 -14.96 4.53 -11.65
C ALA A 395 -15.46 3.19 -11.05
N GLU A 396 -15.82 2.23 -11.92
CA GLU A 396 -16.20 0.86 -11.53
C GLU A 396 -15.05 0.04 -10.90
N THR A 397 -13.78 0.48 -11.00
CA THR A 397 -12.66 -0.16 -10.28
C THR A 397 -12.59 0.23 -8.80
N HIS A 398 -13.18 1.37 -8.43
CA HIS A 398 -12.99 2.05 -7.13
C HIS A 398 -11.54 2.39 -6.78
N LEU A 399 -10.61 2.34 -7.75
CA LEU A 399 -9.19 2.74 -7.57
C LEU A 399 -8.93 4.22 -7.90
N PHE A 400 -9.87 4.88 -8.59
CA PHE A 400 -9.73 6.24 -9.10
C PHE A 400 -10.97 7.08 -8.82
N GLU A 401 -10.78 8.34 -8.44
CA GLU A 401 -11.84 9.36 -8.53
C GLU A 401 -11.85 9.88 -9.97
N VAL A 402 -12.96 9.69 -10.68
CA VAL A 402 -13.07 10.09 -12.10
C VAL A 402 -13.88 11.36 -12.20
N VAL A 403 -13.30 12.41 -12.80
CA VAL A 403 -14.01 13.67 -13.04
C VAL A 403 -14.61 13.69 -14.44
N ASP A 404 -15.92 13.94 -14.52
CA ASP A 404 -16.60 14.20 -15.78
C ASP A 404 -16.17 15.57 -16.36
N VAL A 405 -15.68 15.55 -17.61
CA VAL A 405 -15.25 16.75 -18.33
C VAL A 405 -16.49 17.53 -18.79
N PRO A 406 -16.62 18.84 -18.50
CA PRO A 406 -17.69 19.65 -19.06
C PRO A 406 -17.59 19.68 -20.61
N PRO A 407 -18.72 19.74 -21.35
CA PRO A 407 -18.70 19.67 -22.80
C PRO A 407 -17.82 20.79 -23.39
N SER A 408 -16.89 20.41 -24.28
CA SER A 408 -15.88 21.30 -24.85
C SER A 408 -16.52 22.57 -25.45
N PRO A 409 -15.93 23.76 -25.21
CA PRO A 409 -16.48 25.02 -25.74
C PRO A 409 -16.53 25.01 -27.27
N ALA A 410 -17.58 25.62 -27.81
CA ALA A 410 -17.96 25.54 -29.23
C ALA A 410 -16.92 26.16 -30.21
N ASP A 411 -15.97 26.95 -29.71
CA ASP A 411 -14.93 27.62 -30.50
C ASP A 411 -13.85 26.66 -31.05
N GLY A 412 -13.92 25.36 -30.74
CA GLY A 412 -13.03 24.33 -31.30
C GLY A 412 -11.56 24.43 -30.87
N ARG A 413 -11.25 25.30 -29.88
CA ARG A 413 -9.91 25.44 -29.32
C ARG A 413 -9.51 24.15 -28.59
N GLU A 414 -8.40 23.55 -29.02
CA GLU A 414 -7.87 22.36 -28.35
C GLU A 414 -7.38 22.70 -26.94
N VAL A 415 -8.05 22.18 -25.92
CA VAL A 415 -7.61 22.27 -24.52
C VAL A 415 -6.41 21.33 -24.30
N ASP A 416 -5.33 21.86 -23.72
CA ASP A 416 -4.14 21.07 -23.39
C ASP A 416 -4.46 20.06 -22.26
N ALA A 417 -3.82 18.89 -22.32
CA ALA A 417 -4.00 17.86 -21.30
C ALA A 417 -3.59 18.36 -19.91
N ARG A 418 -2.55 19.20 -19.83
CA ARG A 418 -2.09 19.79 -18.56
C ARG A 418 -3.03 20.87 -18.04
N GLU A 419 -3.53 21.73 -18.93
CA GLU A 419 -4.52 22.79 -18.61
C GLU A 419 -5.79 22.15 -18.02
N LEU A 420 -6.34 21.12 -18.69
CA LEU A 420 -7.50 20.35 -18.21
C LEU A 420 -7.25 19.65 -16.86
N GLY A 421 -6.11 18.98 -16.68
CA GLY A 421 -5.79 18.28 -15.44
C GLY A 421 -5.67 19.23 -14.24
N GLN A 422 -5.13 20.43 -14.46
CA GLN A 422 -5.01 21.46 -13.42
C GLN A 422 -6.34 22.15 -13.09
N GLU A 423 -7.25 22.28 -14.06
CA GLU A 423 -8.60 22.82 -13.84
C GLU A 423 -9.45 21.93 -12.91
N VAL A 424 -9.31 20.60 -13.00
CA VAL A 424 -10.09 19.63 -12.19
C VAL A 424 -9.31 18.97 -11.04
N GLU A 425 -8.10 19.46 -10.77
CA GLU A 425 -7.15 18.95 -9.75
C GLU A 425 -6.76 17.46 -9.94
N ALA A 426 -6.87 16.92 -11.15
CA ALA A 426 -6.53 15.52 -11.47
C ALA A 426 -5.03 15.34 -11.72
N GLY A 427 -4.39 14.37 -11.07
CA GLY A 427 -2.98 14.05 -11.28
C GLY A 427 -2.67 13.37 -12.63
N SER A 428 -3.67 12.75 -13.29
CA SER A 428 -3.50 12.07 -14.58
C SER A 428 -4.64 12.34 -15.56
N VAL A 429 -4.27 12.57 -16.82
CA VAL A 429 -5.18 12.86 -17.93
C VAL A 429 -5.06 11.77 -19.01
N VAL A 430 -6.17 11.13 -19.35
CA VAL A 430 -6.24 10.22 -20.50
C VAL A 430 -6.60 11.03 -21.75
N THR A 431 -5.79 10.84 -22.80
CA THR A 431 -5.97 11.46 -24.13
C THR A 431 -5.96 10.39 -25.21
N GLY A 432 -6.48 10.71 -26.40
CA GLY A 432 -6.40 9.79 -27.53
C GLY A 432 -7.09 10.29 -28.80
N SER A 433 -6.92 9.53 -29.88
CA SER A 433 -7.41 9.85 -31.23
C SER A 433 -7.67 8.58 -32.03
N TYR A 434 -8.52 8.65 -33.05
CA TYR A 434 -8.79 7.52 -33.95
C TYR A 434 -8.71 7.90 -35.44
N VAL A 435 -8.17 6.98 -36.24
CA VAL A 435 -7.92 7.13 -37.68
C VAL A 435 -8.45 5.92 -38.45
N MET A 436 -8.85 6.12 -39.71
CA MET A 436 -9.20 5.03 -40.63
C MET A 436 -7.95 4.52 -41.35
N ARG A 437 -7.87 3.19 -41.56
CA ARG A 437 -6.87 2.52 -42.39
C ARG A 437 -7.54 1.42 -43.20
N GLY A 438 -7.95 1.74 -44.43
CA GLY A 438 -8.90 0.90 -45.17
C GLY A 438 -10.19 0.75 -44.38
N ASP A 439 -10.75 -0.45 -44.33
CA ASP A 439 -12.01 -0.74 -43.64
C ASP A 439 -11.86 -0.88 -42.11
N SER A 440 -10.65 -0.65 -41.56
CA SER A 440 -10.36 -0.75 -40.12
C SER A 440 -10.20 0.61 -39.44
N LEU A 441 -10.82 0.73 -38.28
CA LEU A 441 -10.66 1.86 -37.36
C LEU A 441 -9.52 1.56 -36.38
N VAL A 442 -8.56 2.48 -36.27
CA VAL A 442 -7.43 2.38 -35.35
C VAL A 442 -7.58 3.44 -34.26
N LEU A 443 -7.68 3.01 -33.00
CA LEU A 443 -7.81 3.87 -31.82
C LEU A 443 -6.49 3.88 -31.03
N GLU A 444 -5.98 5.07 -30.70
CA GLU A 444 -4.79 5.28 -29.87
C GLU A 444 -5.15 5.99 -28.56
N ALA A 445 -4.55 5.60 -27.43
CA ALA A 445 -4.69 6.29 -26.15
C ALA A 445 -3.33 6.54 -25.48
N ARG A 446 -3.22 7.60 -24.67
CA ARG A 446 -2.01 8.01 -23.94
C ARG A 446 -2.39 8.59 -22.58
N ILE A 447 -1.67 8.19 -21.54
CA ILE A 447 -1.79 8.70 -20.17
C ILE A 447 -0.75 9.81 -20.00
N VAL A 448 -1.20 10.99 -19.57
CA VAL A 448 -0.39 12.21 -19.42
C VAL A 448 -0.40 12.64 -17.95
N ASP A 449 0.77 12.97 -17.43
CA ASP A 449 1.00 13.57 -16.12
C ASP A 449 0.55 15.04 -16.14
N ALA A 450 -0.35 15.44 -15.23
CA ALA A 450 -0.90 16.80 -15.20
C ALA A 450 -0.04 17.82 -14.42
N GLU A 451 0.92 17.36 -13.60
CA GLU A 451 1.88 18.26 -12.95
C GLU A 451 2.87 18.79 -14.00
N ASN A 452 3.47 17.90 -14.80
CA ASN A 452 4.58 18.21 -15.70
C ASN A 452 4.29 18.04 -17.21
N GLY A 453 3.10 17.57 -17.60
CA GLY A 453 2.63 17.52 -18.99
C GLY A 453 3.25 16.41 -19.84
N ARG A 454 3.92 15.41 -19.25
CA ARG A 454 4.63 14.36 -19.97
C ARG A 454 3.76 13.12 -20.16
N VAL A 455 3.88 12.45 -21.29
CA VAL A 455 3.26 11.12 -21.50
C VAL A 455 3.94 10.12 -20.55
N VAL A 456 3.19 9.62 -19.57
CA VAL A 456 3.61 8.57 -18.63
C VAL A 456 3.67 7.23 -19.36
N ARG A 457 2.62 6.94 -20.12
CA ARG A 457 2.47 5.66 -20.84
C ARG A 457 1.61 5.84 -22.10
N ALA A 458 2.10 5.34 -23.23
CA ALA A 458 1.27 5.13 -24.41
C ALA A 458 0.57 3.76 -24.30
N VAL A 459 -0.65 3.66 -24.82
CA VAL A 459 -1.40 2.41 -24.93
C VAL A 459 -1.32 1.93 -26.37
N ASP A 460 -0.89 0.69 -26.58
CA ASP A 460 -0.78 0.09 -27.92
C ASP A 460 -2.10 0.20 -28.69
N PRO A 461 -2.07 0.60 -29.99
CA PRO A 461 -3.28 0.83 -30.76
C PRO A 461 -4.23 -0.36 -30.76
N VAL A 462 -5.52 -0.06 -30.68
CA VAL A 462 -6.60 -1.04 -30.89
C VAL A 462 -7.08 -0.90 -32.32
N VAL A 463 -7.06 -2.00 -33.07
CA VAL A 463 -7.59 -2.08 -34.43
C VAL A 463 -8.90 -2.85 -34.38
N THR A 464 -9.97 -2.27 -34.89
CA THR A 464 -11.30 -2.90 -35.02
C THR A 464 -11.85 -2.67 -36.43
N HIS A 465 -12.84 -3.46 -36.84
CA HIS A 465 -13.55 -3.21 -38.09
C HIS A 465 -14.39 -1.91 -37.97
N SER A 466 -14.43 -1.09 -39.01
CA SER A 466 -15.09 0.22 -38.98
C SER A 466 -16.61 0.16 -38.74
N ALA A 467 -17.26 -0.96 -39.08
CA ALA A 467 -18.66 -1.20 -38.75
C ALA A 467 -18.90 -1.52 -37.26
N ASP A 468 -17.87 -1.95 -36.53
CA ASP A 468 -17.95 -2.38 -35.12
C ASP A 468 -16.98 -1.56 -34.22
N PRO A 469 -17.13 -0.22 -34.17
CA PRO A 469 -16.20 0.63 -33.43
C PRO A 469 -16.25 0.39 -31.91
N LEU A 470 -17.40 -0.04 -31.39
CA LEU A 470 -17.61 -0.26 -29.95
C LEU A 470 -16.79 -1.43 -29.39
N VAL A 471 -16.47 -2.44 -30.21
CA VAL A 471 -15.57 -3.55 -29.81
C VAL A 471 -14.15 -3.02 -29.58
N GLY A 472 -13.70 -2.10 -30.44
CA GLY A 472 -12.44 -1.39 -30.26
C GLY A 472 -12.44 -0.49 -29.02
N VAL A 473 -13.54 0.19 -28.73
CA VAL A 473 -13.70 1.01 -27.52
C VAL A 473 -13.61 0.17 -26.24
N GLU A 474 -14.25 -0.99 -26.17
CA GLU A 474 -14.21 -1.86 -24.98
C GLU A 474 -12.80 -2.41 -24.72
N LEU A 475 -12.10 -2.86 -25.77
CA LEU A 475 -10.70 -3.31 -25.65
C LEU A 475 -9.78 -2.15 -25.21
N LEU A 476 -10.02 -0.94 -25.71
CA LEU A 476 -9.27 0.25 -25.33
C LEU A 476 -9.54 0.64 -23.86
N ARG A 477 -10.79 0.57 -23.40
CA ARG A 477 -11.17 0.73 -21.99
C ARG A 477 -10.39 -0.22 -21.09
N GLN A 478 -10.40 -1.52 -21.41
CA GLN A 478 -9.71 -2.53 -20.60
C GLN A 478 -8.19 -2.30 -20.54
N ARG A 479 -7.56 -1.88 -21.65
CA ARG A 479 -6.14 -1.53 -21.70
C ARG A 479 -5.80 -0.26 -20.92
N VAL A 480 -6.61 0.81 -21.03
CA VAL A 480 -6.41 2.06 -20.28
C VAL A 480 -6.55 1.82 -18.78
N SER A 481 -7.56 1.04 -18.35
CA SER A 481 -7.74 0.67 -16.94
C SER A 481 -6.59 -0.19 -16.39
N GLY A 482 -6.09 -1.16 -17.16
CA GLY A 482 -4.91 -1.96 -16.78
C GLY A 482 -3.61 -1.15 -16.74
N ALA A 483 -3.45 -0.20 -17.68
CA ALA A 483 -2.31 0.71 -17.72
C ALA A 483 -2.27 1.65 -16.52
N LEU A 484 -3.37 2.33 -16.19
CA LEU A 484 -3.46 3.21 -15.02
C LEU A 484 -3.26 2.43 -13.70
N ALA A 485 -3.89 1.27 -13.55
CA ALA A 485 -3.74 0.45 -12.35
C ALA A 485 -2.29 -0.05 -12.13
N SER A 486 -1.48 -0.15 -13.19
CA SER A 486 -0.07 -0.57 -13.13
C SER A 486 0.90 0.55 -12.72
N GLU A 487 0.49 1.82 -12.80
CA GLU A 487 1.28 2.95 -12.29
C GLU A 487 1.04 3.22 -10.80
N LEU A 488 -0.11 2.81 -10.23
CA LEU A 488 -0.40 2.96 -8.80
C LEU A 488 0.34 1.95 -7.91
N ASP A 489 0.46 0.67 -8.29
CA ASP A 489 1.28 -0.30 -7.52
C ASP A 489 2.75 -0.17 -7.90
N MET A 490 3.48 0.65 -7.13
CA MET A 490 4.92 0.89 -7.23
C MET A 490 5.79 -0.38 -7.37
N VAL A 491 5.34 -1.55 -6.91
CA VAL A 491 6.04 -2.84 -7.08
C VAL A 491 5.80 -3.42 -8.48
N ILE A 492 4.57 -3.32 -8.99
CA ILE A 492 4.20 -3.69 -10.36
C ILE A 492 4.88 -2.76 -11.36
N THR A 493 4.91 -1.45 -11.10
CA THR A 493 5.55 -0.47 -11.98
C THR A 493 7.04 -0.78 -12.19
N ALA A 494 7.70 -1.41 -11.21
CA ALA A 494 9.10 -1.86 -11.33
C ALA A 494 9.28 -3.17 -12.12
N LEU A 495 8.22 -3.95 -12.34
CA LEU A 495 8.22 -5.20 -13.13
C LEU A 495 7.79 -4.95 -14.59
N VAL A 496 6.78 -4.10 -14.81
CA VAL A 496 6.11 -3.87 -16.11
C VAL A 496 6.67 -2.63 -16.86
N ARG A 497 7.80 -2.05 -16.41
CA ARG A 497 8.19 -0.69 -16.82
C ARG A 497 8.66 -0.53 -18.27
N GLU A 498 9.22 -1.56 -18.87
CA GLU A 498 9.84 -1.47 -20.21
C GLU A 498 9.52 -2.69 -21.08
N GLY A 499 8.84 -2.47 -22.22
CA GLY A 499 8.71 -3.44 -23.31
C GLY A 499 7.47 -4.35 -23.31
N SER A 500 6.75 -4.49 -22.19
CA SER A 500 5.54 -5.32 -22.10
C SER A 500 4.27 -4.51 -22.43
N GLN A 501 3.33 -5.07 -23.21
CA GLN A 501 2.01 -4.46 -23.43
C GLN A 501 1.24 -4.34 -22.10
N PRO A 502 0.50 -3.23 -21.85
CA PRO A 502 -0.36 -3.13 -20.69
C PRO A 502 -1.51 -4.16 -20.78
N PRO A 503 -1.63 -5.09 -19.81
CA PRO A 503 -2.63 -6.14 -19.86
C PRO A 503 -4.05 -5.61 -19.72
N THR A 504 -5.05 -6.38 -20.19
CA THR A 504 -6.45 -6.14 -19.80
C THR A 504 -6.61 -6.17 -18.27
N TYR A 505 -7.49 -5.31 -17.75
CA TYR A 505 -7.71 -5.20 -16.30
C TYR A 505 -8.11 -6.54 -15.62
N GLU A 506 -8.83 -7.44 -16.31
CA GLU A 506 -9.12 -8.78 -15.78
C GLU A 506 -7.87 -9.67 -15.70
N ALA A 507 -7.02 -9.67 -16.74
CA ALA A 507 -5.77 -10.41 -16.76
C ALA A 507 -4.78 -9.87 -15.70
N TYR A 508 -4.74 -8.55 -15.54
CA TYR A 508 -4.00 -7.88 -14.46
C TYR A 508 -4.46 -8.36 -13.08
N LEU A 509 -5.75 -8.29 -12.77
CA LEU A 509 -6.28 -8.76 -11.48
C LEU A 509 -6.05 -10.25 -11.25
N ALA A 510 -6.11 -11.10 -12.28
CA ALA A 510 -5.75 -12.51 -12.18
C ALA A 510 -4.26 -12.70 -11.85
N TRP A 511 -3.36 -11.96 -12.51
CA TRP A 511 -1.92 -12.04 -12.30
C TRP A 511 -1.49 -11.51 -10.93
N VAL A 512 -2.01 -10.35 -10.46
CA VAL A 512 -1.71 -9.82 -9.12
C VAL A 512 -2.12 -10.80 -8.02
N ARG A 513 -3.33 -11.37 -8.11
CA ARG A 513 -3.76 -12.45 -7.19
C ARG A 513 -2.83 -13.66 -7.27
N GLY A 514 -2.35 -14.02 -8.46
CA GLY A 514 -1.34 -15.07 -8.65
C GLY A 514 -0.02 -14.75 -7.96
N LEU A 515 0.49 -13.52 -8.07
CA LEU A 515 1.72 -13.04 -7.43
C LEU A 515 1.62 -13.06 -5.91
N ASP A 516 0.48 -12.64 -5.34
CA ASP A 516 0.29 -12.66 -3.88
C ASP A 516 0.24 -14.10 -3.33
N VAL A 517 -0.40 -15.03 -4.04
CA VAL A 517 -0.45 -16.45 -3.70
C VAL A 517 0.92 -17.11 -3.88
N PHE A 518 1.68 -16.71 -4.92
CA PHE A 518 3.07 -17.12 -5.14
C PHE A 518 4.00 -16.64 -4.02
N ALA A 519 3.86 -15.39 -3.56
CA ALA A 519 4.65 -14.82 -2.47
C ALA A 519 4.40 -15.53 -1.12
N GLN A 520 3.18 -16.04 -0.91
CA GLN A 520 2.83 -16.92 0.21
C GLN A 520 3.41 -18.35 0.09
N ARG A 521 4.11 -18.65 -1.01
CA ARG A 521 4.65 -19.96 -1.41
C ARG A 521 3.60 -21.03 -1.72
N ASP A 522 2.35 -20.64 -1.94
CA ASP A 522 1.38 -21.54 -2.58
C ASP A 522 1.60 -21.56 -4.10
N PHE A 523 2.66 -22.26 -4.48
CA PHE A 523 3.03 -22.47 -5.87
C PHE A 523 1.97 -23.30 -6.62
N GLN A 524 1.15 -24.09 -5.92
CA GLN A 524 0.11 -24.90 -6.57
C GLN A 524 -1.14 -24.06 -6.87
N GLY A 525 -1.61 -23.24 -5.93
CA GLY A 525 -2.75 -22.34 -6.13
C GLY A 525 -2.47 -21.19 -7.11
N SER A 526 -1.23 -20.67 -7.13
CA SER A 526 -0.85 -19.58 -8.04
C SER A 526 -0.83 -20.00 -9.53
N ILE A 527 -0.57 -21.27 -9.86
CA ILE A 527 -0.61 -21.79 -11.24
C ILE A 527 -1.95 -21.48 -11.91
N ALA A 528 -3.08 -21.76 -11.24
CA ALA A 528 -4.40 -21.55 -11.81
C ALA A 528 -4.68 -20.07 -12.11
N LEU A 529 -4.24 -19.16 -11.23
CA LEU A 529 -4.42 -17.72 -11.38
C LEU A 529 -3.54 -17.14 -12.51
N PHE A 530 -2.31 -17.63 -12.66
CA PHE A 530 -1.42 -17.23 -13.75
C PHE A 530 -1.88 -17.76 -15.12
N LEU A 531 -2.33 -19.01 -15.20
CA LEU A 531 -2.90 -19.56 -16.43
C LEU A 531 -4.22 -18.85 -16.79
N GLN A 532 -5.04 -18.46 -15.80
CA GLN A 532 -6.21 -17.61 -16.03
C GLN A 532 -5.83 -16.23 -16.58
N ALA A 533 -4.76 -15.59 -16.08
CA ALA A 533 -4.31 -14.29 -16.59
C ALA A 533 -3.92 -14.35 -18.08
N ALA A 534 -3.09 -15.32 -18.47
CA ALA A 534 -2.68 -15.49 -19.87
C ALA A 534 -3.82 -15.99 -20.80
N ALA A 535 -4.83 -16.66 -20.24
CA ALA A 535 -6.05 -17.03 -20.97
C ALA A 535 -7.04 -15.85 -21.12
N ARG A 536 -6.91 -14.79 -20.30
CA ARG A 536 -7.70 -13.54 -20.38
C ARG A 536 -7.05 -12.50 -21.29
N ASP A 537 -5.74 -12.53 -21.42
CA ASP A 537 -4.97 -11.71 -22.35
C ASP A 537 -3.79 -12.51 -22.90
N SER A 538 -3.91 -12.98 -24.15
CA SER A 538 -2.89 -13.81 -24.79
C SER A 538 -1.64 -13.05 -25.26
N ASN A 539 -1.66 -11.70 -25.22
CA ASN A 539 -0.45 -10.89 -25.37
C ASN A 539 0.24 -10.67 -24.02
N PHE A 540 -0.42 -10.94 -22.90
CA PHE A 540 0.18 -10.88 -21.57
C PHE A 540 0.93 -12.18 -21.27
N VAL A 541 2.16 -12.26 -21.77
CA VAL A 541 3.02 -13.46 -21.68
C VAL A 541 3.59 -13.68 -20.27
N ALA A 542 3.87 -12.61 -19.51
CA ALA A 542 4.55 -12.68 -18.21
C ALA A 542 3.91 -13.69 -17.21
N PRO A 543 2.57 -13.78 -17.03
CA PRO A 543 1.95 -14.83 -16.23
C PRO A 543 2.38 -16.26 -16.57
N LEU A 544 2.63 -16.61 -17.84
CA LEU A 544 3.09 -17.96 -18.23
C LEU A 544 4.49 -18.27 -17.67
N LEU A 545 5.37 -17.26 -17.58
CA LEU A 545 6.68 -17.38 -16.96
C LEU A 545 6.57 -17.60 -15.44
N TRP A 546 5.65 -16.89 -14.78
CA TRP A 546 5.38 -17.10 -13.35
C TRP A 546 4.68 -18.45 -13.06
N ALA A 547 3.82 -18.94 -13.96
CA ALA A 547 3.29 -20.30 -13.92
C ALA A 547 4.39 -21.36 -14.09
N ALA A 548 5.33 -21.15 -15.03
CA ALA A 548 6.48 -22.04 -15.21
C ALA A 548 7.37 -22.07 -13.96
N ALA A 549 7.62 -20.91 -13.34
CA ALA A 549 8.31 -20.81 -12.05
C ALA A 549 7.59 -21.60 -10.93
N SER A 550 6.26 -21.54 -10.87
CA SER A 550 5.46 -22.33 -9.92
C SER A 550 5.53 -23.84 -10.18
N TYR A 551 5.45 -24.29 -11.44
CA TYR A 551 5.66 -25.69 -11.80
C TYR A 551 7.07 -26.17 -11.40
N GLY A 552 8.11 -25.36 -11.63
CA GLY A 552 9.47 -25.65 -11.17
C GLY A 552 9.57 -25.76 -9.64
N ASN A 553 8.98 -24.81 -8.91
CA ASN A 553 8.98 -24.79 -7.44
C ASN A 553 8.19 -25.94 -6.79
N THR A 554 7.23 -26.54 -7.51
CA THR A 554 6.50 -27.75 -7.09
C THR A 554 7.15 -29.06 -7.59
N GLY A 555 8.26 -28.98 -8.35
CA GLY A 555 8.96 -30.15 -8.88
C GLY A 555 8.37 -30.75 -10.16
N GLN A 556 7.40 -30.08 -10.78
CA GLN A 556 6.77 -30.48 -12.05
C GLN A 556 7.61 -30.03 -13.25
N TRP A 557 8.87 -30.51 -13.30
CA TRP A 557 9.90 -30.02 -14.22
C TRP A 557 9.55 -30.19 -15.70
N GLN A 558 8.83 -31.24 -16.09
CA GLN A 558 8.38 -31.49 -17.47
C GLN A 558 7.37 -30.43 -17.94
N THR A 559 6.46 -30.02 -17.06
CA THR A 559 5.48 -28.97 -17.33
C THR A 559 6.14 -27.59 -17.34
N CYS A 560 7.08 -27.36 -16.42
CA CYS A 560 7.95 -26.18 -16.39
C CYS A 560 8.71 -26.01 -17.71
N ASP A 561 9.47 -27.01 -18.16
CA ASP A 561 10.23 -26.96 -19.43
C ASP A 561 9.32 -26.72 -20.64
N SER A 562 8.18 -27.39 -20.68
CA SER A 562 7.21 -27.26 -21.78
C SER A 562 6.60 -25.86 -21.85
N LEU A 563 6.35 -25.23 -20.70
CA LEU A 563 5.81 -23.87 -20.64
C LEU A 563 6.88 -22.80 -20.90
N LEU A 564 8.12 -23.00 -20.45
CA LEU A 564 9.25 -22.15 -20.83
C LEU A 564 9.50 -22.16 -22.34
N ARG A 565 9.29 -23.29 -23.03
CA ARG A 565 9.37 -23.37 -24.49
C ARG A 565 8.29 -22.56 -25.22
N VAL A 566 7.10 -22.39 -24.62
CA VAL A 566 6.05 -21.48 -25.14
C VAL A 566 6.46 -20.02 -24.94
N VAL A 567 6.96 -19.67 -23.75
CA VAL A 567 7.41 -18.30 -23.42
C VAL A 567 8.63 -17.88 -24.25
N GLU A 568 9.58 -18.79 -24.51
CA GLU A 568 10.75 -18.53 -25.37
C GLU A 568 10.36 -18.26 -26.83
N ALA A 569 9.30 -18.89 -27.35
CA ALA A 569 8.76 -18.56 -28.67
C ALA A 569 8.17 -17.14 -28.75
N GLN A 570 7.84 -16.54 -27.60
CA GLN A 570 7.30 -15.18 -27.46
C GLN A 570 8.32 -14.19 -26.85
N ARG A 571 9.61 -14.56 -26.79
CA ARG A 571 10.70 -13.81 -26.12
C ARG A 571 10.82 -12.34 -26.54
N THR A 572 10.40 -11.97 -27.75
CA THR A 572 10.39 -10.59 -28.27
C THR A 572 9.31 -9.70 -27.63
N GLN A 573 8.27 -10.29 -27.02
CA GLN A 573 7.18 -9.59 -26.33
C GLN A 573 7.48 -9.34 -24.83
N LEU A 574 8.64 -9.78 -24.34
CA LEU A 574 9.03 -9.71 -22.94
C LEU A 574 9.93 -8.49 -22.65
N GLY A 575 9.63 -7.80 -21.56
CA GLY A 575 10.52 -6.79 -20.98
C GLY A 575 11.89 -7.36 -20.55
N PRO A 576 12.91 -6.52 -20.32
CA PRO A 576 14.26 -6.96 -19.93
C PRO A 576 14.27 -7.89 -18.71
N LEU A 577 13.50 -7.53 -17.67
CA LEU A 577 13.34 -8.33 -16.45
C LEU A 577 12.77 -9.73 -16.71
N ASP A 578 11.70 -9.84 -17.51
CA ASP A 578 11.09 -11.14 -17.81
C ASP A 578 12.00 -12.00 -18.70
N ARG A 579 12.78 -11.40 -19.62
CA ARG A 579 13.82 -12.13 -20.38
C ARG A 579 14.92 -12.67 -19.46
N GLY A 580 15.41 -11.86 -18.52
CA GLY A 580 16.40 -12.31 -17.53
C GLY A 580 15.87 -13.42 -16.61
N LEU A 581 14.58 -13.37 -16.27
CA LEU A 581 13.90 -14.39 -15.47
C LEU A 581 13.66 -15.69 -16.27
N LEU A 582 13.31 -15.58 -17.55
CA LEU A 582 13.20 -16.70 -18.50
C LEU A 582 14.54 -17.44 -18.64
N ASP A 583 15.64 -16.73 -18.89
CA ASP A 583 16.98 -17.32 -18.99
C ASP A 583 17.39 -18.04 -17.69
N LEU A 584 17.08 -17.44 -16.53
CA LEU A 584 17.33 -18.02 -15.21
C LEU A 584 16.57 -19.34 -15.02
N TRP A 585 15.31 -19.42 -15.47
CA TRP A 585 14.51 -20.65 -15.39
C TRP A 585 14.92 -21.71 -16.42
N ILE A 586 15.22 -21.33 -17.66
CA ILE A 586 15.77 -22.24 -18.69
C ILE A 586 17.08 -22.86 -18.20
N ALA A 587 18.00 -22.07 -17.64
CA ALA A 587 19.24 -22.58 -17.06
C ALA A 587 18.97 -23.46 -15.82
N THR A 588 17.96 -23.13 -15.00
CA THR A 588 17.57 -23.95 -13.84
C THR A 588 17.06 -25.33 -14.26
N VAL A 589 16.20 -25.41 -15.27
CA VAL A 589 15.67 -26.68 -15.81
C VAL A 589 16.79 -27.53 -16.44
N LYS A 590 17.72 -26.91 -17.15
CA LYS A 590 18.91 -27.57 -17.73
C LYS A 590 19.96 -27.99 -16.68
N GLY A 591 19.80 -27.61 -15.41
CA GLY A 591 20.80 -27.84 -14.36
C GLY A 591 22.06 -26.97 -14.46
N ASP A 592 22.05 -25.97 -15.35
CA ASP A 592 23.18 -25.05 -15.60
C ASP A 592 23.30 -23.99 -14.49
N ILE A 593 23.99 -24.37 -13.41
CA ILE A 593 24.25 -23.49 -12.26
C ILE A 593 25.08 -22.24 -12.65
N PRO A 594 26.14 -22.33 -13.49
CA PRO A 594 26.83 -21.16 -14.03
C PRO A 594 25.92 -20.23 -14.85
N GLY A 595 25.17 -20.76 -15.83
CA GLY A 595 24.27 -19.98 -16.68
C GLY A 595 23.17 -19.29 -15.90
N ARG A 596 22.57 -19.99 -14.91
CA ARG A 596 21.59 -19.40 -13.98
C ARG A 596 22.17 -18.21 -13.21
N TYR A 597 23.43 -18.30 -12.79
CA TYR A 597 24.12 -17.18 -12.15
C TYR A 597 24.39 -16.02 -13.12
N THR A 598 24.80 -16.29 -14.35
CA THR A 598 24.99 -15.27 -15.39
C THR A 598 23.68 -14.53 -15.72
N ALA A 599 22.59 -15.25 -15.95
CA ALA A 599 21.27 -14.67 -16.20
C ALA A 599 20.80 -13.77 -15.05
N ALA A 600 20.89 -14.26 -13.80
CA ALA A 600 20.53 -13.48 -12.63
C ALA A 600 21.42 -12.22 -12.46
N ARG A 601 22.71 -12.32 -12.79
CA ARG A 601 23.66 -11.19 -12.79
C ARG A 601 23.35 -10.15 -13.87
N GLN A 602 22.91 -10.57 -15.05
CA GLN A 602 22.52 -9.67 -16.14
C GLN A 602 21.21 -8.96 -15.82
N MET A 603 20.19 -9.68 -15.35
CA MET A 603 18.92 -9.14 -14.90
C MET A 603 19.08 -8.05 -13.82
N LEU A 604 20.07 -8.20 -12.92
CA LEU A 604 20.42 -7.17 -11.93
C LEU A 604 21.23 -5.99 -12.51
N ALA A 605 21.98 -6.18 -13.60
CA ALA A 605 22.65 -5.09 -14.29
C ALA A 605 21.64 -4.22 -15.07
N GLU A 606 20.63 -4.85 -15.66
CA GLU A 606 19.53 -4.20 -16.38
C GLU A 606 18.54 -3.52 -15.42
N ALA A 607 18.27 -4.10 -14.24
CA ALA A 607 17.40 -3.51 -13.21
C ALA A 607 18.08 -3.39 -11.83
N PRO A 608 19.04 -2.45 -11.62
CA PRO A 608 19.84 -2.35 -10.38
C PRO A 608 19.08 -2.05 -9.08
N ALA A 609 17.83 -1.60 -9.20
CA ALA A 609 16.91 -1.30 -8.11
C ALA A 609 15.84 -2.37 -7.86
N SER A 610 15.72 -3.40 -8.72
CA SER A 610 14.71 -4.45 -8.56
C SER A 610 15.06 -5.37 -7.39
N GLU A 611 14.18 -5.44 -6.39
CA GLU A 611 14.32 -6.36 -5.25
C GLU A 611 14.38 -7.82 -5.70
N ASN A 612 13.57 -8.20 -6.70
CA ASN A 612 13.57 -9.54 -7.25
C ASN A 612 14.91 -9.87 -7.93
N ALA A 613 15.49 -8.92 -8.67
CA ALA A 613 16.81 -9.09 -9.29
C ALA A 613 17.93 -9.16 -8.23
N LEU A 614 17.89 -8.31 -7.19
CA LEU A 614 18.84 -8.36 -6.07
C LEU A 614 18.78 -9.70 -5.33
N PHE A 615 17.58 -10.20 -5.05
CA PHE A 615 17.37 -11.49 -4.41
C PHE A 615 17.85 -12.64 -5.29
N LEU A 616 17.44 -12.70 -6.55
CA LEU A 616 17.76 -13.80 -7.45
C LEU A 616 19.26 -13.85 -7.80
N ALA A 617 19.92 -12.70 -7.99
CA ALA A 617 21.36 -12.63 -8.18
C ALA A 617 22.12 -13.03 -6.90
N GLY A 618 21.70 -12.53 -5.73
CA GLY A 618 22.27 -12.91 -4.44
C GLY A 618 22.11 -14.40 -4.14
N TYR A 619 20.94 -14.98 -4.45
CA TYR A 619 20.67 -16.40 -4.25
C TYR A 619 21.44 -17.28 -5.25
N ALA A 620 21.54 -16.89 -6.53
CA ALA A 620 22.33 -17.61 -7.52
C ALA A 620 23.84 -17.58 -7.18
N ALA A 621 24.35 -16.45 -6.67
CA ALA A 621 25.72 -16.34 -6.17
C ALA A 621 26.05 -17.36 -5.06
N THR A 622 25.06 -17.77 -4.24
CA THR A 622 25.26 -18.84 -3.24
C THR A 622 25.55 -20.20 -3.86
N ARG A 623 24.99 -20.48 -5.04
CA ARG A 623 25.06 -21.77 -5.75
C ARG A 623 26.38 -21.95 -6.51
N VAL A 624 27.01 -20.85 -6.91
CA VAL A 624 28.38 -20.80 -7.47
C VAL A 624 29.44 -20.45 -6.40
N PHE A 625 29.11 -20.61 -5.11
CA PHE A 625 29.99 -20.38 -3.96
C PHE A 625 30.61 -18.96 -3.85
N ARG A 626 30.06 -17.95 -4.55
CA ARG A 626 30.48 -16.54 -4.50
C ARG A 626 29.96 -15.84 -3.24
N ALA A 627 30.35 -16.35 -2.08
CA ALA A 627 29.78 -15.99 -0.78
C ALA A 627 29.85 -14.49 -0.43
N ASN A 628 30.96 -13.81 -0.72
CA ASN A 628 31.10 -12.36 -0.44
C ASN A 628 30.17 -11.51 -1.33
N GLU A 629 29.97 -11.94 -2.59
CA GLU A 629 29.04 -11.29 -3.52
C GLU A 629 27.59 -11.54 -3.08
N ALA A 630 27.24 -12.78 -2.73
CA ALA A 630 25.93 -13.12 -2.18
C ALA A 630 25.59 -12.31 -0.91
N ILE A 631 26.53 -12.18 0.04
CA ILE A 631 26.37 -11.33 1.24
C ILE A 631 26.14 -9.86 0.86
N THR A 632 26.87 -9.35 -0.13
CA THR A 632 26.78 -7.95 -0.56
C THR A 632 25.47 -7.65 -1.28
N LEU A 633 25.01 -8.56 -2.14
CA LEU A 633 23.76 -8.42 -2.89
C LEU A 633 22.53 -8.58 -1.99
N LEU A 634 22.47 -9.64 -1.18
CA LEU A 634 21.33 -9.88 -0.30
C LEU A 634 21.16 -8.73 0.70
N ARG A 635 22.24 -8.24 1.33
CA ARG A 635 22.17 -7.12 2.29
C ARG A 635 21.72 -5.77 1.73
N ARG A 636 21.46 -5.65 0.41
CA ARG A 636 20.83 -4.46 -0.21
C ARG A 636 19.30 -4.52 -0.22
N LEU A 637 18.69 -5.66 0.10
CA LEU A 637 17.23 -5.82 0.17
C LEU A 637 16.65 -5.09 1.39
N PRO A 638 15.59 -4.27 1.26
CA PRO A 638 14.91 -3.62 2.37
C PRO A 638 13.95 -4.61 3.05
N VAL A 639 14.53 -5.58 3.78
CA VAL A 639 13.85 -6.74 4.39
C VAL A 639 12.55 -6.39 5.11
N GLU A 640 12.50 -5.26 5.81
CA GLU A 640 11.38 -4.81 6.63
C GLU A 640 10.18 -4.29 5.82
N ARG A 641 10.32 -4.15 4.49
CA ARG A 641 9.27 -3.68 3.56
C ARG A 641 9.14 -4.52 2.28
N SER A 642 10.13 -5.35 1.97
CA SER A 642 10.19 -6.17 0.76
C SER A 642 9.18 -7.32 0.77
N ARG A 643 8.58 -7.64 -0.38
CA ARG A 643 7.79 -8.89 -0.55
C ARG A 643 8.70 -10.16 -0.53
N VAL A 644 10.04 -10.01 -0.54
CA VAL A 644 11.01 -11.12 -0.44
C VAL A 644 11.16 -11.58 1.01
N ARG A 645 10.52 -12.71 1.36
CA ARG A 645 10.45 -13.18 2.76
C ARG A 645 11.81 -13.50 3.42
N TRP A 646 11.85 -13.25 4.72
CA TRP A 646 12.99 -13.48 5.62
C TRP A 646 13.50 -14.94 5.66
N ASP A 647 12.68 -15.96 5.40
CA ASP A 647 13.12 -17.36 5.41
C ASP A 647 14.06 -17.70 4.25
N LEU A 648 13.80 -17.14 3.06
CA LEU A 648 14.66 -17.31 1.89
C LEU A 648 15.89 -16.39 1.94
N TYR A 649 15.71 -15.13 2.34
CA TYR A 649 16.81 -14.20 2.61
C TYR A 649 17.79 -14.75 3.66
N GLY A 650 17.26 -15.15 4.82
CA GLY A 650 18.05 -15.55 5.99
C GLY A 650 18.79 -16.87 5.79
N SER A 651 18.21 -17.82 5.07
CA SER A 651 18.88 -19.07 4.71
C SER A 651 20.02 -18.84 3.70
N GLY A 652 19.78 -18.05 2.65
CA GLY A 652 20.82 -17.68 1.67
C GLY A 652 21.98 -16.89 2.31
N LEU A 653 21.67 -15.96 3.21
CA LEU A 653 22.68 -15.17 3.93
C LEU A 653 23.45 -16.01 4.96
N ALA A 654 22.77 -16.89 5.72
CA ALA A 654 23.41 -17.77 6.71
C ALA A 654 24.31 -18.84 6.05
N TRP A 655 23.93 -19.34 4.88
CA TRP A 655 24.78 -20.20 4.04
C TRP A 655 26.00 -19.44 3.52
N SER A 656 25.81 -18.22 3.01
CA SER A 656 26.91 -17.41 2.50
C SER A 656 27.93 -17.06 3.60
N TYR A 657 27.46 -16.71 4.81
CA TYR A 657 28.35 -16.53 5.98
C TYR A 657 29.01 -17.84 6.45
N HIS A 658 28.42 -19.01 6.19
CA HIS A 658 29.04 -20.30 6.49
C HIS A 658 30.21 -20.59 5.54
N VAL A 659 29.98 -20.43 4.23
CA VAL A 659 30.98 -20.70 3.18
C VAL A 659 32.09 -19.64 3.16
N GLY A 660 31.73 -18.35 3.12
CA GLY A 660 32.68 -17.26 2.84
C GLY A 660 33.60 -16.87 4.00
N SER A 661 33.32 -17.31 5.23
CA SER A 661 34.05 -16.86 6.41
C SER A 661 35.31 -17.66 6.75
N GLY A 662 35.51 -18.83 6.11
CA GLY A 662 36.65 -19.75 6.34
C GLY A 662 36.82 -20.27 7.77
N THR A 663 36.02 -19.79 8.74
CA THR A 663 36.27 -19.94 10.17
C THR A 663 34.95 -20.04 10.94
N ARG A 664 34.68 -21.21 11.53
CA ARG A 664 33.45 -21.52 12.30
C ARG A 664 33.11 -20.52 13.43
N LYS A 665 34.07 -19.69 13.87
CA LYS A 665 33.92 -18.76 15.00
C LYS A 665 33.00 -17.57 14.67
N SER A 666 33.09 -17.00 13.46
CA SER A 666 32.34 -15.80 13.05
C SER A 666 30.81 -16.02 13.01
N TRP A 667 30.40 -17.20 12.54
CA TRP A 667 29.02 -17.64 12.32
C TRP A 667 28.12 -17.54 13.57
N SER A 668 28.71 -17.64 14.76
CA SER A 668 27.97 -17.86 16.01
C SER A 668 27.42 -16.60 16.72
N ARG A 669 28.08 -15.44 16.63
CA ARG A 669 27.73 -14.27 17.46
C ARG A 669 26.77 -13.29 16.77
N ARG A 670 27.04 -12.91 15.51
CA ARG A 670 26.22 -11.92 14.79
C ARG A 670 24.89 -12.49 14.33
N ASN A 671 24.86 -13.71 13.78
CA ASN A 671 23.62 -14.34 13.32
C ASN A 671 22.68 -14.70 14.48
N VAL A 672 23.19 -15.14 15.64
CA VAL A 672 22.35 -15.38 16.83
C VAL A 672 21.81 -14.06 17.39
N ALA A 673 22.55 -12.95 17.32
CA ALA A 673 22.03 -11.63 17.70
C ALA A 673 20.92 -11.13 16.75
N ALA A 674 21.07 -11.32 15.43
CA ALA A 674 20.05 -10.96 14.45
C ALA A 674 18.80 -11.83 14.59
N ALA A 675 18.95 -13.17 14.62
CA ALA A 675 17.82 -14.10 14.72
C ALA A 675 17.03 -13.91 16.03
N ARG A 676 17.70 -13.61 17.16
CA ARG A 676 17.03 -13.37 18.45
C ARG A 676 16.21 -12.07 18.50
N ARG A 677 16.49 -11.08 17.65
CA ARG A 677 15.72 -9.82 17.61
C ARG A 677 14.39 -9.95 16.85
N HIS A 678 14.31 -10.89 15.91
CA HIS A 678 13.18 -10.96 14.96
C HIS A 678 12.53 -12.36 14.83
N THR A 679 12.88 -13.36 15.66
CA THR A 679 12.20 -14.66 15.66
C THR A 679 11.91 -15.20 17.07
N GLY A 680 10.64 -15.17 17.48
CA GLY A 680 10.19 -15.75 18.76
C GLY A 680 10.12 -17.29 18.76
N CYS A 681 10.05 -17.93 17.59
CA CYS A 681 9.70 -19.36 17.46
C CYS A 681 10.89 -20.35 17.42
N TRP A 682 12.14 -19.90 17.27
CA TRP A 682 13.29 -20.80 17.05
C TRP A 682 14.29 -20.76 18.20
N ARG A 683 14.36 -21.84 19.00
CA ARG A 683 15.36 -21.97 20.07
C ARG A 683 16.59 -22.72 19.58
N TRP A 684 17.76 -22.15 19.82
CA TRP A 684 19.06 -22.70 19.42
C TRP A 684 19.88 -23.07 20.66
N LYS A 685 20.30 -24.34 20.76
CA LYS A 685 21.12 -24.83 21.88
C LYS A 685 22.47 -25.37 21.37
N ARG A 686 23.53 -25.08 22.11
CA ARG A 686 24.87 -25.64 21.90
C ARG A 686 24.98 -26.97 22.64
N ARG A 687 25.44 -28.03 21.97
CA ARG A 687 25.88 -29.30 22.59
C ARG A 687 27.30 -29.59 22.10
N GLY A 688 28.29 -29.34 22.97
CA GLY A 688 29.70 -29.38 22.61
C GLY A 688 30.07 -28.33 21.56
N GLU A 689 30.69 -28.74 20.46
CA GLU A 689 31.03 -27.87 19.34
C GLU A 689 29.88 -27.63 18.34
N ARG A 690 28.82 -28.45 18.39
CA ARG A 690 27.72 -28.38 17.41
C ARG A 690 26.55 -27.54 17.97
N TRP A 691 26.00 -26.69 17.12
CA TRP A 691 24.72 -26.03 17.34
C TRP A 691 23.60 -26.88 16.74
N ARG A 692 22.45 -26.94 17.40
CA ARG A 692 21.22 -27.50 16.83
C ARG A 692 20.10 -26.46 16.89
N CYS A 693 19.30 -26.44 15.84
CA CYS A 693 18.05 -25.71 15.73
C CYS A 693 16.88 -26.63 16.10
N TRP A 694 15.83 -26.09 16.70
CA TRP A 694 14.54 -26.75 16.82
C TRP A 694 13.40 -25.73 16.93
N ASP A 695 12.27 -26.09 16.31
CA ASP A 695 11.02 -25.33 16.35
C ASP A 695 10.40 -25.45 17.75
N ALA A 696 10.15 -24.33 18.40
CA ALA A 696 9.55 -24.31 19.73
C ALA A 696 8.10 -24.83 19.75
N ARG A 697 7.43 -24.94 18.59
CA ARG A 697 6.05 -25.43 18.46
C ARG A 697 5.93 -26.95 18.26
N ARG A 698 7.04 -27.71 18.26
CA ARG A 698 7.05 -29.18 18.09
C ARG A 698 7.50 -29.98 19.32
N SER A 699 7.46 -29.40 20.52
CA SER A 699 7.89 -30.05 21.77
C SER A 699 6.81 -30.10 22.85
N SER A 700 5.64 -30.65 22.50
CA SER A 700 4.53 -30.93 23.44
C SER A 700 3.90 -32.31 23.26
N THR A 701 4.59 -33.23 22.56
CA THR A 701 4.18 -34.63 22.36
C THR A 701 5.40 -35.57 22.45
N ALA A 702 6.05 -35.58 23.62
CA ALA A 702 7.00 -36.58 24.10
C ALA A 702 7.22 -36.36 25.60
#